data_AF-A0A954RHP7-F1
#
_entry.id   AF-A0A954RHP7-F1
#
_cell.length_a   1.000
_cell.length_b   1.000
_cell.length_c   1.000
_cell.angle_alpha   90.00
_cell.angle_beta   90.00
_cell.angle_gamma   90.00
#
_symmetry.space_group_name_H-M   'P 1'
#
loop_
_entity.id
_entity.type
_entity.pdbx_description
1 polymer ?
#
loop_
_entity_poly.entity_id
_entity_poly.type
_entity_poly.pdbx_seq_one_letter_code
_entity_poly.pdbx_strand_id
1 'polypeptide(L)'
;MPRPVYYQSPGNPIQLQRVPSQPLELEFAYRSRTVEDDKQFFGQVMYETVLIGITATVLCWILSAWITFDPVALLVAVLVVALFLQFCRVRMQAISAASLWLLLIACLIGLLPVPAIVTVFIMLVATILFGRELTRLFTFVATVSPTPLEKAWAIRNAMSWQTAVASFAILPLGFAFLVPAFLRECLIVCGCTLVLSWGAFVESQRRYRQAFADAVVLWCCYNRDDAPIPGTLGSPSGTLQTRLGLLSSVVLVNVCGLGSLLFSPANRFMDDFMRLVSEDGIAGLIAFLIIATLTAIGLTLAAIVWVAAATAIVGMPAFGKLTRPNSLVPADEWKYVTDRLRRSENNVEHNSLYMGRVSQDQSPLIVPRKVFQEHAHILGDSGSGKTARGLTPFVEQIMSTGQASGMLIDMKGDSHELFEAGREGAKAAKLLYGVEVSVGYLNDRPDEPTFAFNPFQLRAWGKLTDLQKTDVLCGGLGLIYGSDYGEGYYSSANASVLYATIRHFPDVGSFRELAEKIKYVLARPKAHGLDTKARDAGNHVLMVVTRLATIPALNVTKSHTPDIEVFDDMLDPSRLFERPELHYFNLSSTLGPGSSPEIARLAIFMLMISATLMKKRQVHVYLIIDEFQRIAARNLDYLLQLARSMNVAVILANQSIQDLRRYDLVPVLETNCRYRQWFSVSGWEDQDRLSHHSGETVDVLHTKSFSTSTNDKGTSTSRSSSSQQFIGPRLTQNDIKLISDDDQKSIVLITRGDGYAQYGGMPVVVETDFHISNDEYQARKDAEWPAGPGTFVPQDWTGFENPNGGSGSQGAIVTHEEVGEDLDEERGNRSKRKPRKRRRGQSTSKPDERGASDIFDAYLRDHPIVPDEVASSVSDGKASHDGEGHADDR
;
A
#
# COMPACT_ATOMS: atom_id res chain seq x y z
N MET A 1 2.35 -11.98 12.80
CA MET A 1 1.22 -11.53 11.96
C MET A 1 0.54 -10.38 12.67
N PRO A 2 0.21 -9.28 11.97
CA PRO A 2 -0.51 -8.15 12.55
C PRO A 2 -1.86 -8.60 13.16
N ARG A 3 -2.25 -8.05 14.32
CA ARG A 3 -3.48 -8.37 15.04
C ARG A 3 -4.72 -7.97 14.22
N PRO A 4 -5.86 -8.67 14.38
CA PRO A 4 -7.10 -8.39 13.66
C PRO A 4 -7.75 -7.05 14.02
N VAL A 5 -7.39 -6.46 15.16
CA VAL A 5 -7.84 -5.14 15.61
C VAL A 5 -7.13 -3.98 14.92
N TYR A 6 -6.19 -4.28 14.03
CA TYR A 6 -5.42 -3.29 13.29
C TYR A 6 -6.17 -2.71 12.10
N TYR A 7 -7.50 -2.77 12.14
CA TYR A 7 -8.36 -2.46 11.03
C TYR A 7 -9.53 -1.59 11.49
N GLN A 8 -9.71 -0.46 10.82
CA GLN A 8 -11.05 0.04 10.61
C GLN A 8 -11.61 -0.82 9.49
N SER A 9 -12.81 -1.41 9.67
CA SER A 9 -13.69 -1.82 8.57
C SER A 9 -13.48 -0.86 7.39
N PRO A 10 -13.38 -1.31 6.13
CA PRO A 10 -13.30 -0.36 5.02
C PRO A 10 -14.59 0.43 5.09
N GLY A 11 -14.44 1.69 5.48
CA GLY A 11 -15.48 2.43 6.16
C GLY A 11 -15.67 2.00 7.62
N ASN A 12 -15.11 2.81 8.52
CA ASN A 12 -15.85 3.25 9.70
C ASN A 12 -17.33 3.35 9.30
N PRO A 13 -18.32 2.83 10.05
CA PRO A 13 -19.73 3.02 9.67
C PRO A 13 -20.07 4.49 9.36
N ILE A 14 -19.37 5.43 9.99
CA ILE A 14 -19.44 6.89 9.70
C ILE A 14 -18.91 7.25 8.30
N GLN A 15 -17.94 6.51 7.77
CA GLN A 15 -17.26 6.75 6.49
C GLN A 15 -17.75 5.87 5.33
N LEU A 16 -18.41 4.74 5.57
CA LEU A 16 -19.05 3.95 4.50
C LEU A 16 -19.99 4.83 3.64
N GLN A 17 -20.70 5.76 4.29
CA GLN A 17 -21.57 6.73 3.62
C GLN A 17 -20.81 7.76 2.76
N ARG A 18 -19.50 7.93 2.98
CA ARG A 18 -18.63 8.86 2.23
C ARG A 18 -17.90 8.18 1.08
N VAL A 19 -17.84 6.85 1.05
CA VAL A 19 -17.30 6.11 -0.08
C VAL A 19 -18.25 6.31 -1.26
N PRO A 20 -17.72 6.59 -2.48
CA PRO A 20 -18.56 6.71 -3.66
C PRO A 20 -19.45 5.47 -3.83
N SER A 21 -20.73 5.69 -4.14
CA SER A 21 -21.70 4.60 -4.36
C SER A 21 -21.46 3.85 -5.67
N GLN A 22 -20.76 4.47 -6.62
CA GLN A 22 -20.34 3.82 -7.85
C GLN A 22 -19.34 2.71 -7.50
N PRO A 23 -19.55 1.47 -7.98
CA PRO A 23 -18.57 0.41 -7.77
C PRO A 23 -17.27 0.78 -8.48
N LEU A 24 -16.16 0.35 -7.89
CA LEU A 24 -14.88 0.34 -8.59
C LEU A 24 -15.01 -0.63 -9.76
N GLU A 25 -14.62 -0.21 -10.96
CA GLU A 25 -14.50 -1.11 -12.08
C GLU A 25 -13.39 -2.13 -11.80
N LEU A 26 -12.28 -1.69 -11.18
CA LEU A 26 -11.20 -2.57 -10.77
C LEU A 26 -11.67 -3.58 -9.71
N GLU A 27 -11.53 -4.87 -10.03
CA GLU A 27 -11.87 -5.98 -9.15
C GLU A 27 -10.62 -6.77 -8.77
N PHE A 28 -10.31 -6.85 -7.48
CA PHE A 28 -9.25 -7.69 -6.90
C PHE A 28 -9.86 -8.84 -6.10
N ALA A 29 -9.16 -9.96 -6.01
CA ALA A 29 -9.62 -11.09 -5.20
C ALA A 29 -9.44 -10.77 -3.72
N TYR A 30 -10.54 -10.85 -2.96
CA TYR A 30 -10.47 -10.80 -1.51
C TYR A 30 -9.55 -11.89 -0.97
N ARG A 31 -8.66 -11.51 -0.05
CA ARG A 31 -7.83 -12.45 0.71
C ARG A 31 -8.21 -12.37 2.19
N SER A 32 -8.44 -13.53 2.78
CA SER A 32 -8.71 -13.65 4.20
C SER A 32 -7.45 -13.40 5.04
N ARG A 33 -7.70 -12.96 6.29
CA ARG A 33 -6.73 -12.42 7.26
C ARG A 33 -5.58 -13.37 7.58
N THR A 34 -5.87 -14.66 7.73
CA THR A 34 -4.83 -15.68 7.90
C THR A 34 -5.23 -16.98 7.21
N VAL A 35 -4.26 -17.61 6.55
CA VAL A 35 -4.44 -18.94 5.93
C VAL A 35 -4.80 -19.99 6.99
N GLU A 36 -4.36 -19.80 8.23
CA GLU A 36 -4.66 -20.69 9.36
C GLU A 36 -6.12 -20.59 9.78
N ASP A 37 -6.66 -19.37 9.91
CA ASP A 37 -8.07 -19.14 10.25
C ASP A 37 -9.00 -19.69 9.16
N ASP A 38 -8.63 -19.52 7.89
CA ASP A 38 -9.37 -20.08 6.76
C ASP A 38 -9.40 -21.61 6.81
N LYS A 39 -8.27 -22.25 7.15
CA LYS A 39 -8.19 -23.70 7.30
C LYS A 39 -9.02 -24.19 8.48
N GLN A 40 -8.97 -23.49 9.61
CA GLN A 40 -9.76 -23.82 10.79
C GLN A 40 -11.26 -23.66 10.51
N PHE A 41 -11.65 -22.55 9.88
CA PHE A 41 -13.04 -22.29 9.51
C PHE A 41 -13.53 -23.29 8.47
N PHE A 42 -12.72 -23.60 7.46
CA PHE A 42 -13.01 -24.66 6.49
C PHE A 42 -13.23 -26.01 7.18
N GLY A 43 -12.33 -26.39 8.11
CA GLY A 43 -12.46 -27.62 8.89
C GLY A 43 -13.76 -27.65 9.71
N GLN A 44 -14.14 -26.50 10.30
CA GLN A 44 -15.40 -26.36 11.02
C GLN A 44 -16.62 -26.51 10.08
N VAL A 45 -16.61 -25.86 8.92
CA VAL A 45 -17.70 -25.99 7.91
C VAL A 45 -17.85 -27.44 7.47
N MET A 46 -16.75 -28.15 7.21
CA MET A 46 -16.78 -29.56 6.82
C MET A 46 -17.32 -30.44 7.95
N TYR A 47 -16.89 -30.21 9.19
CA TYR A 47 -17.40 -30.92 10.37
C TYR A 47 -18.90 -30.70 10.57
N GLU A 48 -19.37 -29.46 10.51
CA GLU A 48 -20.79 -29.12 10.64
C GLU A 48 -21.61 -29.71 9.48
N THR A 49 -21.07 -29.74 8.25
CA THR A 49 -21.73 -30.36 7.09
C THR A 49 -21.90 -31.87 7.27
N VAL A 50 -20.87 -32.56 7.77
CA VAL A 50 -20.96 -34.00 8.10
C VAL A 50 -21.98 -34.24 9.20
N LEU A 51 -21.98 -33.42 10.26
CA LEU A 51 -22.95 -33.54 11.34
C LEU A 51 -24.39 -33.38 10.84
N ILE A 52 -24.65 -32.36 10.01
CA ILE A 52 -25.96 -32.13 9.38
C ILE A 52 -26.38 -33.35 8.54
N GLY A 53 -25.48 -33.92 7.74
CA GLY A 53 -25.78 -35.12 6.96
C GLY A 53 -26.11 -36.34 7.83
N ILE A 54 -25.35 -36.58 8.91
CA ILE A 54 -25.65 -37.68 9.85
C ILE A 54 -27.04 -37.48 10.45
N THR A 55 -27.33 -36.25 10.89
CA THR A 55 -28.65 -35.86 11.43
C THR A 55 -29.77 -36.18 10.46
N ALA A 56 -29.61 -35.76 9.20
CA ALA A 56 -30.60 -35.97 8.15
C ALA A 56 -30.82 -37.45 7.86
N THR A 57 -29.74 -38.25 7.87
CA THR A 57 -29.83 -39.69 7.65
C THR A 57 -30.63 -40.36 8.77
N VAL A 58 -30.31 -40.05 10.03
CA VAL A 58 -31.03 -40.56 11.20
C VAL A 58 -32.49 -40.13 11.16
N LEU A 59 -32.76 -38.87 10.80
CA LEU A 59 -34.12 -38.35 10.71
C LEU A 59 -34.92 -39.05 9.59
N CYS A 60 -34.35 -39.23 8.40
CA CYS A 60 -34.98 -39.98 7.32
C CYS A 60 -35.29 -41.42 7.72
N TRP A 61 -34.40 -42.03 8.49
CA TRP A 61 -34.58 -43.39 8.97
C TRP A 61 -35.69 -43.50 10.02
N ILE A 62 -35.74 -42.59 10.99
CA ILE A 62 -36.84 -42.47 11.97
C ILE A 62 -38.17 -42.23 11.25
N LEU A 63 -38.18 -41.36 10.24
CA LEU A 63 -39.38 -41.04 9.45
C LEU A 63 -39.84 -42.21 8.58
N SER A 64 -38.91 -43.01 8.03
CA SER A 64 -39.26 -44.26 7.35
C SER A 64 -39.90 -45.26 8.31
N ALA A 65 -39.40 -45.33 9.54
CA ALA A 65 -39.98 -46.14 10.61
C ALA A 65 -41.34 -45.59 11.10
N TRP A 66 -41.60 -44.28 10.99
CA TRP A 66 -42.89 -43.69 11.40
C TRP A 66 -44.10 -44.34 10.73
N ILE A 67 -43.96 -44.82 9.50
CA ILE A 67 -45.04 -45.49 8.74
C ILE A 67 -45.42 -46.86 9.36
N THR A 68 -44.56 -47.45 10.19
CA THR A 68 -44.72 -48.83 10.69
C THR A 68 -44.87 -48.96 12.21
N PHE A 69 -44.77 -47.89 13.01
CA PHE A 69 -44.57 -47.98 14.47
C PHE A 69 -45.69 -47.46 15.40
N ASP A 70 -45.64 -47.95 16.66
CA ASP A 70 -46.46 -47.58 17.82
C ASP A 70 -46.27 -46.11 18.26
N PRO A 71 -47.34 -45.35 18.59
CA PRO A 71 -47.27 -43.95 19.04
C PRO A 71 -46.33 -43.66 20.22
N VAL A 72 -45.98 -44.64 21.05
CA VAL A 72 -45.02 -44.43 22.16
C VAL A 72 -43.57 -44.32 21.65
N ALA A 73 -43.17 -45.19 20.72
CA ALA A 73 -41.86 -45.13 20.08
C ALA A 73 -41.67 -43.81 19.30
N LEU A 74 -42.77 -43.30 18.75
CA LEU A 74 -42.82 -42.00 18.08
C LEU A 74 -42.47 -40.85 19.02
N LEU A 75 -43.07 -40.81 20.22
CA LEU A 75 -42.83 -39.73 21.17
C LEU A 75 -41.35 -39.70 21.62
N VAL A 76 -40.76 -40.87 21.83
CA VAL A 76 -39.33 -41.03 22.15
C VAL A 76 -38.46 -40.56 20.98
N ALA A 77 -38.77 -40.96 19.75
CA ALA A 77 -38.01 -40.55 18.57
C ALA A 77 -38.08 -39.03 18.33
N VAL A 78 -39.26 -38.42 18.47
CA VAL A 78 -39.44 -36.95 18.39
C VAL A 78 -38.63 -36.25 19.47
N LEU A 79 -38.63 -36.77 20.70
CA LEU A 79 -37.83 -36.21 21.79
C LEU A 79 -36.32 -36.31 21.49
N VAL A 80 -35.84 -37.46 21.01
CA VAL A 80 -34.43 -37.67 20.63
C VAL A 80 -34.03 -36.71 19.51
N VAL A 81 -34.86 -36.57 18.48
CA VAL A 81 -34.64 -35.61 17.38
C VAL A 81 -34.64 -34.18 17.92
N ALA A 82 -35.58 -33.80 18.79
CA ALA A 82 -35.65 -32.45 19.35
C ALA A 82 -34.41 -32.12 20.19
N LEU A 83 -33.97 -33.04 21.06
CA LEU A 83 -32.74 -32.90 21.85
C LEU A 83 -31.50 -32.84 20.96
N PHE A 84 -31.47 -33.64 19.90
CA PHE A 84 -30.36 -33.66 18.95
C PHE A 84 -30.32 -32.38 18.10
N LEU A 85 -31.46 -31.87 17.62
CA LEU A 85 -31.56 -30.59 16.94
C LEU A 85 -31.17 -29.43 17.87
N GLN A 86 -31.53 -29.50 19.15
CA GLN A 86 -31.09 -28.55 20.16
C GLN A 86 -29.57 -28.63 20.36
N PHE A 87 -29.00 -29.83 20.40
CA PHE A 87 -27.55 -30.05 20.46
C PHE A 87 -26.84 -29.48 19.23
N CYS A 88 -27.35 -29.75 18.02
CA CYS A 88 -26.85 -29.19 16.77
C CYS A 88 -26.95 -27.66 16.78
N ARG A 89 -28.06 -27.08 17.24
CA ARG A 89 -28.24 -25.62 17.33
C ARG A 89 -27.21 -24.96 18.26
N VAL A 90 -26.80 -25.63 19.34
CA VAL A 90 -25.76 -25.14 20.25
C VAL A 90 -24.36 -25.29 19.65
N ARG A 91 -24.14 -26.30 18.80
CA ARG A 91 -22.83 -26.65 18.24
C ARG A 91 -22.53 -26.03 16.87
N MET A 92 -23.55 -25.75 16.05
CA MET A 92 -23.38 -25.18 14.71
C MET A 92 -23.25 -23.67 14.81
N GLN A 93 -22.02 -23.18 14.63
CA GLN A 93 -21.71 -21.76 14.65
C GLN A 93 -21.44 -21.21 13.25
N ALA A 94 -21.00 -22.05 12.30
CA ALA A 94 -20.68 -21.62 10.94
C ALA A 94 -21.91 -21.67 10.02
N ILE A 95 -22.77 -22.68 10.16
CA ILE A 95 -23.96 -22.87 9.32
C ILE A 95 -25.19 -22.29 10.04
N SER A 96 -25.88 -21.35 9.36
CA SER A 96 -26.97 -20.57 9.95
C SER A 96 -28.22 -21.38 10.28
N ALA A 97 -29.14 -20.81 11.09
CA ALA A 97 -30.41 -21.42 11.45
C ALA A 97 -31.32 -21.76 10.25
N ALA A 98 -31.11 -21.13 9.09
CA ALA A 98 -31.82 -21.47 7.86
C ALA A 98 -31.55 -22.92 7.40
N SER A 99 -30.39 -23.49 7.77
CA SER A 99 -30.06 -24.89 7.48
C SER A 99 -30.96 -25.89 8.24
N LEU A 100 -31.48 -25.52 9.41
CA LEU A 100 -32.42 -26.37 10.17
C LEU A 100 -33.78 -26.45 9.49
N TRP A 101 -34.24 -25.37 8.86
CA TRP A 101 -35.45 -25.39 8.03
C TRP A 101 -35.25 -26.23 6.78
N LEU A 102 -34.08 -26.12 6.13
CA LEU A 102 -33.71 -26.94 4.99
C LEU A 102 -33.64 -28.42 5.34
N LEU A 103 -33.11 -28.76 6.52
CA LEU A 103 -33.12 -30.12 7.06
C LEU A 103 -34.55 -30.64 7.21
N LEU A 104 -35.44 -29.84 7.80
CA LEU A 104 -36.84 -30.21 7.98
C LEU A 104 -37.57 -30.41 6.64
N ILE A 105 -37.36 -29.51 5.68
CA ILE A 105 -37.93 -29.63 4.33
C ILE A 105 -37.36 -30.86 3.60
N ALA A 106 -36.05 -31.09 3.65
CA ALA A 106 -35.42 -32.24 3.02
C ALA A 106 -35.97 -33.56 3.58
N CYS A 107 -36.19 -33.61 4.90
CA CYS A 107 -36.81 -34.76 5.55
C CYS A 107 -38.30 -34.92 5.22
N LEU A 108 -39.06 -33.82 5.08
CA LEU A 108 -40.44 -33.86 4.57
C LEU A 108 -40.50 -34.35 3.12
N ILE A 109 -39.54 -33.98 2.28
CA ILE A 109 -39.44 -34.49 0.90
C ILE A 109 -39.14 -36.00 0.92
N GLY A 110 -38.30 -36.46 1.85
CA GLY A 110 -38.02 -37.88 2.05
C GLY A 110 -39.25 -38.71 2.46
N LEU A 111 -40.29 -38.08 3.02
CA LEU A 111 -41.57 -38.74 3.36
C LEU A 111 -42.49 -38.94 2.15
N LEU A 112 -42.30 -38.14 1.09
CA LEU A 112 -43.12 -38.27 -0.10
C LEU A 112 -42.67 -39.55 -0.85
N PRO A 113 -43.59 -40.42 -1.30
CA PRO A 113 -43.28 -41.61 -2.09
C PRO A 113 -42.88 -41.19 -3.52
N VAL A 114 -41.75 -40.50 -3.62
CA VAL A 114 -41.18 -40.04 -4.87
C VAL A 114 -40.55 -41.26 -5.55
N PRO A 115 -40.89 -41.54 -6.82
CA PRO A 115 -40.23 -42.61 -7.55
C PRO A 115 -38.71 -42.45 -7.51
N ALA A 116 -37.97 -43.53 -7.26
CA ALA A 116 -36.50 -43.54 -7.19
C ALA A 116 -35.83 -42.76 -8.32
N ILE A 117 -36.42 -42.86 -9.52
CA ILE A 117 -36.07 -42.12 -10.74
C ILE A 117 -36.01 -40.61 -10.51
N VAL A 118 -37.08 -40.04 -9.95
CA VAL A 118 -37.20 -38.61 -9.72
C VAL A 118 -36.24 -38.18 -8.62
N THR A 119 -36.04 -39.01 -7.59
CA THR A 119 -35.07 -38.75 -6.52
C THR A 119 -33.63 -38.67 -7.06
N VAL A 120 -33.19 -39.65 -7.83
CA VAL A 120 -31.85 -39.65 -8.45
C VAL A 120 -31.68 -38.44 -9.36
N PHE A 121 -32.70 -38.09 -10.14
CA PHE A 121 -32.67 -36.91 -10.99
C PHE A 121 -32.52 -35.61 -10.17
N ILE A 122 -33.29 -35.44 -9.09
CA ILE A 122 -33.19 -34.27 -8.20
C ILE A 122 -31.79 -34.18 -7.57
N MET A 123 -31.24 -35.30 -7.07
CA MET A 123 -29.89 -35.35 -6.51
C MET A 123 -28.84 -34.90 -7.52
N LEU A 124 -28.92 -35.43 -8.74
CA LEU A 124 -27.99 -35.15 -9.81
C LEU A 124 -28.08 -33.68 -10.25
N VAL A 125 -29.28 -33.16 -10.46
CA VAL A 125 -29.50 -31.75 -10.82
C VAL A 125 -29.00 -30.81 -9.72
N ALA A 126 -29.34 -31.06 -8.45
CA ALA A 126 -28.85 -30.26 -7.33
C ALA A 126 -27.32 -30.24 -7.27
N THR A 127 -26.69 -31.40 -7.44
CA THR A 127 -25.23 -31.53 -7.44
C THR A 127 -24.57 -30.81 -8.63
N ILE A 128 -25.16 -30.90 -9.83
CA ILE A 128 -24.69 -30.17 -11.01
C ILE A 128 -24.79 -28.66 -10.79
N LEU A 129 -25.92 -28.16 -10.28
CA LEU A 129 -26.12 -26.73 -10.03
C LEU A 129 -25.10 -26.20 -9.02
N PHE A 130 -24.88 -26.94 -7.92
CA PHE A 130 -23.82 -26.63 -6.96
C PHE A 130 -22.43 -26.63 -7.59
N GLY A 131 -22.10 -27.68 -8.35
CA GLY A 131 -20.80 -27.78 -9.00
C GLY A 131 -20.55 -26.63 -9.99
N ARG A 132 -21.59 -26.17 -10.69
CA ARG A 132 -21.53 -25.00 -11.58
C ARG A 132 -21.32 -23.70 -10.81
N GLU A 133 -22.05 -23.47 -9.72
CA GLU A 133 -21.87 -22.27 -8.89
C GLU A 133 -20.50 -22.22 -8.21
N LEU A 134 -20.01 -23.35 -7.69
CA LEU A 134 -18.66 -23.44 -7.13
C LEU A 134 -17.60 -23.15 -8.20
N THR A 135 -17.77 -23.71 -9.39
CA THR A 135 -16.85 -23.46 -10.51
C THR A 135 -16.93 -22.00 -10.99
N ARG A 136 -18.13 -21.40 -10.97
CA ARG A 136 -18.34 -20.00 -11.32
C ARG A 136 -17.59 -19.10 -10.35
N LEU A 137 -17.74 -19.30 -9.03
CA LEU A 137 -16.97 -18.57 -8.03
C LEU A 137 -15.47 -18.68 -8.27
N PHE A 138 -14.96 -19.91 -8.43
CA PHE A 138 -13.53 -20.15 -8.68
C PHE A 138 -13.05 -19.45 -9.94
N THR A 139 -13.81 -19.53 -11.04
CA THR A 139 -13.46 -18.89 -12.31
C THR A 139 -13.38 -17.37 -12.18
N PHE A 140 -14.34 -16.75 -11.48
CA PHE A 140 -14.31 -15.31 -11.23
C PHE A 140 -13.08 -14.92 -10.39
N VAL A 141 -12.80 -15.64 -9.30
CA VAL A 141 -11.62 -15.39 -8.45
C VAL A 141 -10.30 -15.67 -9.17
N ALA A 142 -10.26 -16.63 -10.10
CA ALA A 142 -9.06 -16.92 -10.90
C ALA A 142 -8.83 -15.91 -12.03
N THR A 143 -9.82 -15.08 -12.35
CA THR A 143 -9.80 -14.10 -13.46
C THR A 143 -10.04 -12.68 -12.99
N VAL A 144 -9.84 -12.38 -11.71
CA VAL A 144 -9.78 -10.99 -11.21
C VAL A 144 -8.55 -10.27 -11.78
N SER A 145 -8.43 -8.97 -11.50
CA SER A 145 -7.17 -8.24 -11.66
C SER A 145 -6.05 -9.09 -11.07
N PRO A 146 -5.05 -9.44 -11.88
CA PRO A 146 -4.55 -8.64 -13.00
C PRO A 146 -5.07 -8.97 -14.41
N THR A 147 -5.92 -9.99 -14.56
CA THR A 147 -6.38 -10.41 -15.89
C THR A 147 -7.17 -9.28 -16.57
N PRO A 148 -6.86 -8.92 -17.84
CA PRO A 148 -7.62 -7.90 -18.54
C PRO A 148 -9.12 -8.20 -18.57
N LEU A 149 -9.96 -7.21 -18.32
CA LEU A 149 -11.41 -7.39 -18.14
C LEU A 149 -12.06 -8.10 -19.33
N GLU A 150 -11.72 -7.72 -20.56
CA GLU A 150 -12.23 -8.37 -21.78
C GLU A 150 -11.82 -9.84 -21.84
N LYS A 151 -10.56 -10.14 -21.53
CA LYS A 151 -10.03 -11.51 -21.47
C LYS A 151 -10.68 -12.29 -20.32
N ALA A 152 -10.87 -11.67 -19.17
CA ALA A 152 -11.55 -12.25 -18.02
C ALA A 152 -12.99 -12.62 -18.37
N TRP A 153 -13.76 -11.73 -19.00
CA TRP A 153 -15.12 -12.03 -19.46
C TRP A 153 -15.16 -13.09 -20.55
N ALA A 154 -14.24 -13.08 -21.51
CA ALA A 154 -14.13 -14.13 -22.51
C ALA A 154 -13.89 -15.50 -21.86
N ILE A 155 -12.97 -15.57 -20.86
CA ILE A 155 -12.71 -16.79 -20.09
C ILE A 155 -13.96 -17.18 -19.27
N ARG A 156 -14.58 -16.26 -18.53
CA ARG A 156 -15.77 -16.50 -17.70
C ARG A 156 -16.93 -17.05 -18.54
N ASN A 157 -17.17 -16.47 -19.72
CA ASN A 157 -18.20 -16.92 -20.66
C ASN A 157 -17.87 -18.29 -21.27
N ALA A 158 -16.63 -18.51 -21.68
CA ALA A 158 -16.19 -19.80 -22.19
C ALA A 158 -16.32 -20.91 -21.13
N MET A 159 -15.92 -20.62 -19.88
CA MET A 159 -16.04 -21.57 -18.77
C MET A 159 -17.50 -21.84 -18.39
N SER A 160 -18.39 -20.84 -18.46
CA SER A 160 -19.82 -21.06 -18.25
C SER A 160 -20.41 -22.09 -19.23
N TRP A 161 -20.04 -22.00 -20.51
CA TRP A 161 -20.44 -22.99 -21.53
C TRP A 161 -19.75 -24.34 -21.35
N GLN A 162 -18.44 -24.36 -21.12
CA GLN A 162 -17.69 -25.61 -20.97
C GLN A 162 -18.14 -26.40 -19.74
N THR A 163 -18.45 -25.73 -18.62
CA THR A 163 -18.99 -26.39 -17.41
C THR A 163 -20.43 -26.87 -17.63
N ALA A 164 -21.24 -26.16 -18.41
CA ALA A 164 -22.56 -26.65 -18.83
C ALA A 164 -22.43 -27.93 -19.67
N VAL A 165 -21.47 -27.97 -20.61
CA VAL A 165 -21.19 -29.18 -21.41
C VAL A 165 -20.68 -30.32 -20.54
N ALA A 166 -19.73 -30.06 -19.63
CA ALA A 166 -19.19 -31.06 -18.70
C ALA A 166 -20.27 -31.64 -17.78
N SER A 167 -21.30 -30.86 -17.45
CA SER A 167 -22.45 -31.33 -16.66
C SER A 167 -23.21 -32.49 -17.33
N PHE A 168 -23.23 -32.55 -18.67
CA PHE A 168 -23.86 -33.65 -19.40
C PHE A 168 -23.12 -34.98 -19.20
N ALA A 169 -21.84 -35.00 -18.80
CA ALA A 169 -21.11 -36.23 -18.51
C ALA A 169 -21.70 -37.02 -17.33
N ILE A 170 -22.46 -36.35 -16.44
CA ILE A 170 -23.06 -36.97 -15.27
C ILE A 170 -24.46 -37.55 -15.59
N LEU A 171 -25.15 -37.02 -16.61
CA LEU A 171 -26.51 -37.48 -16.97
C LEU A 171 -26.61 -38.97 -17.33
N PRO A 172 -25.66 -39.60 -18.04
CA PRO A 172 -25.68 -41.04 -18.27
C PRO A 172 -25.71 -41.87 -16.98
N LEU A 173 -25.05 -41.42 -15.91
CA LEU A 173 -25.12 -42.10 -14.61
C LEU A 173 -26.54 -42.05 -14.05
N GLY A 174 -27.20 -40.90 -14.14
CA GLY A 174 -28.62 -40.77 -13.78
C GLY A 174 -29.50 -41.69 -14.63
N PHE A 175 -29.33 -41.68 -15.95
CA PHE A 175 -30.09 -42.52 -16.88
C PHE A 175 -29.88 -44.02 -16.66
N ALA A 176 -28.67 -44.43 -16.28
CA ALA A 176 -28.35 -45.80 -15.95
C ALA A 176 -29.16 -46.33 -14.75
N PHE A 177 -29.48 -45.46 -13.79
CA PHE A 177 -30.40 -45.78 -12.70
C PHE A 177 -31.86 -45.84 -13.17
N LEU A 178 -32.25 -45.06 -14.18
CA LEU A 178 -33.62 -45.05 -14.73
C LEU A 178 -33.92 -46.32 -15.51
N VAL A 179 -32.95 -46.78 -16.31
CA VAL A 179 -33.11 -47.94 -17.18
C VAL A 179 -31.91 -48.86 -16.99
N PRO A 180 -31.96 -49.78 -15.99
CA PRO A 180 -30.84 -50.67 -15.65
C PRO A 180 -30.35 -51.51 -16.84
N ALA A 181 -31.22 -51.79 -17.81
CA ALA A 181 -30.87 -52.46 -19.06
C ALA A 181 -29.76 -51.74 -19.87
N PHE A 182 -29.59 -50.43 -19.69
CA PHE A 182 -28.55 -49.63 -20.36
C PHE A 182 -27.39 -49.24 -19.44
N LEU A 183 -27.27 -49.85 -18.25
CA LEU A 183 -26.23 -49.50 -17.28
C LEU A 183 -24.83 -49.61 -17.88
N ARG A 184 -24.56 -50.68 -18.64
CA ARG A 184 -23.26 -50.92 -19.27
C ARG A 184 -22.93 -49.84 -20.29
N GLU A 185 -23.86 -49.54 -21.18
CA GLU A 185 -23.73 -48.55 -22.26
C GLU A 185 -23.54 -47.15 -21.67
N CYS A 186 -24.32 -46.80 -20.64
CA CYS A 186 -24.22 -45.52 -19.96
C CYS A 186 -22.89 -45.34 -19.22
N LEU A 187 -22.39 -46.40 -18.57
CA LEU A 187 -21.08 -46.37 -17.92
C LEU A 187 -19.95 -46.23 -18.94
N ILE A 188 -20.05 -46.88 -20.11
CA ILE A 188 -19.09 -46.71 -21.22
C ILE A 188 -19.12 -45.27 -21.73
N VAL A 189 -20.30 -44.71 -21.99
CA VAL A 189 -20.45 -43.32 -22.45
C VAL A 189 -19.91 -42.34 -21.41
N CYS A 190 -20.24 -42.53 -20.13
CA CYS A 190 -19.70 -41.73 -19.04
C CYS A 190 -18.17 -41.84 -18.93
N GLY A 191 -17.62 -43.05 -19.03
CA GLY A 191 -16.18 -43.28 -18.99
C GLY A 191 -15.45 -42.62 -20.16
N CYS A 192 -15.96 -42.81 -21.39
CA CYS A 192 -15.39 -42.20 -22.58
C CYS A 192 -15.45 -40.67 -22.52
N THR A 193 -16.58 -40.08 -22.12
CA THR A 193 -16.71 -38.63 -21.99
C THR A 193 -15.79 -38.06 -20.91
N LEU A 194 -15.61 -38.76 -19.79
CA LEU A 194 -14.65 -38.37 -18.75
C LEU A 194 -13.21 -38.45 -19.22
N VAL A 195 -12.80 -39.52 -19.92
CA VAL A 195 -11.44 -39.66 -20.46
C VAL A 195 -11.15 -38.58 -21.50
N LEU A 196 -12.10 -38.31 -22.40
CA LEU A 196 -11.97 -37.24 -23.40
C LEU A 196 -11.89 -35.86 -22.75
N SER A 197 -12.76 -35.58 -21.77
CA SER A 197 -12.74 -34.31 -21.03
C SER A 197 -11.43 -34.14 -20.24
N TRP A 198 -10.96 -35.21 -19.61
CA TRP A 198 -9.69 -35.20 -18.88
C TRP A 198 -8.53 -34.88 -19.81
N GLY A 199 -8.43 -35.56 -20.96
CA GLY A 199 -7.39 -35.28 -21.96
C GLY A 199 -7.49 -33.89 -22.58
N ALA A 200 -8.69 -33.33 -22.70
CA ALA A 200 -8.92 -32.00 -23.29
C ALA A 200 -8.64 -30.83 -22.34
N PHE A 201 -8.86 -31.02 -21.03
CA PHE A 201 -8.84 -29.91 -20.07
C PHE A 201 -7.75 -30.01 -19.00
N VAL A 202 -7.28 -31.21 -18.65
CA VAL A 202 -6.34 -31.40 -17.54
C VAL A 202 -4.91 -31.50 -18.07
N GLU A 203 -4.16 -30.40 -17.97
CA GLU A 203 -2.73 -30.38 -18.32
C GLU A 203 -1.87 -31.13 -17.30
N SER A 204 -2.21 -31.01 -16.00
CA SER A 204 -1.47 -31.62 -14.91
C SER A 204 -2.40 -32.06 -13.78
N GLN A 205 -2.31 -33.32 -13.39
CA GLN A 205 -3.10 -33.89 -12.30
C GLN A 205 -2.85 -33.18 -10.96
N ARG A 206 -1.61 -32.77 -10.70
CA ARG A 206 -1.27 -32.05 -9.46
C ARG A 206 -1.94 -30.68 -9.43
N ARG A 207 -1.84 -29.93 -10.53
CA ARG A 207 -2.43 -28.59 -10.68
C ARG A 207 -3.95 -28.66 -10.54
N TYR A 208 -4.58 -29.63 -11.19
CA TYR A 208 -6.01 -29.88 -11.09
C TYR A 208 -6.48 -30.15 -9.65
N ARG A 209 -5.78 -31.05 -8.93
CA ARG A 209 -6.11 -31.37 -7.54
C ARG A 209 -5.98 -30.16 -6.62
N GLN A 210 -4.94 -29.35 -6.83
CA GLN A 210 -4.73 -28.10 -6.09
C GLN A 210 -5.84 -27.08 -6.40
N ALA A 211 -6.15 -26.84 -7.67
CA ALA A 211 -7.20 -25.91 -8.09
C ALA A 211 -8.59 -26.33 -7.55
N PHE A 212 -8.91 -27.63 -7.57
CA PHE A 212 -10.15 -28.14 -6.97
C PHE A 212 -10.20 -27.92 -5.46
N ALA A 213 -9.11 -28.24 -4.75
CA ALA A 213 -9.02 -28.01 -3.30
C ALA A 213 -9.16 -26.51 -2.97
N ASP A 214 -8.49 -25.63 -3.74
CA ASP A 214 -8.58 -24.19 -3.58
C ASP A 214 -10.00 -23.69 -3.85
N ALA A 215 -10.70 -24.22 -4.86
CA ALA A 215 -12.08 -23.87 -5.16
C ALA A 215 -13.04 -24.22 -4.01
N VAL A 216 -12.84 -25.38 -3.39
CA VAL A 216 -13.63 -25.82 -2.22
C VAL A 216 -13.33 -24.94 -1.01
N VAL A 217 -12.06 -24.61 -0.75
CA VAL A 217 -11.70 -23.69 0.34
C VAL A 217 -12.27 -22.30 0.08
N LEU A 218 -12.18 -21.78 -1.15
CA LEU A 218 -12.76 -20.49 -1.55
C LEU A 218 -14.28 -20.48 -1.36
N TRP A 219 -14.98 -21.55 -1.72
CA TRP A 219 -16.43 -21.65 -1.49
C TRP A 219 -16.80 -21.40 -0.03
N CYS A 220 -16.04 -22.00 0.88
CA CYS A 220 -16.27 -21.89 2.32
C CYS A 220 -15.78 -20.58 2.91
N CYS A 221 -14.67 -20.00 2.43
CA CYS A 221 -13.97 -18.93 3.15
C CYS A 221 -13.92 -17.58 2.42
N TYR A 222 -14.29 -17.51 1.13
CA TYR A 222 -14.14 -16.30 0.33
C TYR A 222 -15.02 -15.15 0.84
N ASN A 223 -14.42 -14.01 1.19
CA ASN A 223 -15.12 -12.88 1.82
C ASN A 223 -16.07 -13.32 2.95
N ARG A 224 -15.55 -14.11 3.90
CA ARG A 224 -16.32 -14.68 5.02
C ARG A 224 -17.17 -13.65 5.78
N ASP A 225 -16.64 -12.44 5.93
CA ASP A 225 -17.29 -11.37 6.68
C ASP A 225 -18.39 -10.65 5.86
N ASP A 226 -18.57 -11.04 4.58
CA ASP A 226 -19.47 -10.39 3.62
C ASP A 226 -19.29 -8.86 3.59
N ALA A 227 -18.07 -8.40 3.84
CA ALA A 227 -17.76 -6.99 3.91
C ALA A 227 -17.83 -6.38 2.51
N PRO A 228 -18.59 -5.29 2.31
CA PRO A 228 -18.61 -4.57 1.04
C PRO A 228 -17.35 -3.72 0.92
N ILE A 229 -16.24 -4.34 0.51
CA ILE A 229 -14.95 -3.65 0.35
C ILE A 229 -14.85 -3.14 -1.10
N PRO A 230 -14.71 -1.82 -1.31
CA PRO A 230 -14.57 -1.27 -2.65
C PRO A 230 -13.42 -1.92 -3.41
N GLY A 231 -13.68 -2.31 -4.65
CA GLY A 231 -12.66 -2.86 -5.54
C GLY A 231 -12.25 -4.28 -5.24
N THR A 232 -12.91 -4.93 -4.27
CA THR A 232 -12.86 -6.38 -4.13
C THR A 232 -14.01 -7.02 -4.88
N LEU A 233 -13.75 -8.16 -5.50
CA LEU A 233 -14.76 -8.93 -6.19
C LEU A 233 -15.81 -9.43 -5.18
N GLY A 234 -17.06 -9.01 -5.36
CA GLY A 234 -18.19 -9.62 -4.69
C GLY A 234 -18.37 -11.06 -5.17
N SER A 235 -18.71 -11.98 -4.26
CA SER A 235 -18.91 -13.38 -4.65
C SER A 235 -20.10 -13.50 -5.63
N PRO A 236 -19.92 -14.05 -6.84
CA PRO A 236 -21.03 -14.22 -7.80
C PRO A 236 -22.10 -15.21 -7.32
N SER A 237 -21.80 -16.01 -6.30
CA SER A 237 -22.71 -16.99 -5.69
C SER A 237 -23.35 -16.49 -4.39
N GLY A 238 -23.26 -15.18 -4.13
CA GLY A 238 -23.89 -14.51 -2.98
C GLY A 238 -23.05 -14.53 -1.70
N THR A 239 -23.72 -14.16 -0.60
CA THR A 239 -23.11 -14.08 0.73
C THR A 239 -22.59 -15.43 1.22
N LEU A 240 -21.71 -15.43 2.22
CA LEU A 240 -21.24 -16.65 2.87
C LEU A 240 -22.41 -17.55 3.29
N GLN A 241 -23.44 -16.95 3.90
CA GLN A 241 -24.63 -17.69 4.33
C GLN A 241 -25.35 -18.37 3.17
N THR A 242 -25.43 -17.71 2.01
CA THR A 242 -26.06 -18.28 0.81
C THR A 242 -25.25 -19.46 0.28
N ARG A 243 -23.91 -19.32 0.22
CA ARG A 243 -23.02 -20.38 -0.26
C ARG A 243 -23.00 -21.60 0.66
N LEU A 244 -22.92 -21.38 1.98
CA LEU A 244 -22.99 -22.47 2.96
C LEU A 244 -24.38 -23.11 2.95
N GLY A 245 -25.45 -22.31 2.83
CA GLY A 245 -26.81 -22.81 2.67
C GLY A 245 -26.97 -23.72 1.44
N LEU A 246 -26.39 -23.34 0.29
CA LEU A 246 -26.40 -24.16 -0.92
C LEU A 246 -25.63 -25.47 -0.72
N LEU A 247 -24.43 -25.41 -0.12
CA LEU A 247 -23.64 -26.61 0.20
C LEU A 247 -24.43 -27.57 1.10
N SER A 248 -24.98 -27.06 2.21
CA SER A 248 -25.79 -27.87 3.12
C SER A 248 -27.02 -28.44 2.42
N SER A 249 -27.71 -27.65 1.61
CA SER A 249 -28.90 -28.10 0.86
C SER A 249 -28.57 -29.27 -0.07
N VAL A 250 -27.48 -29.16 -0.83
CA VAL A 250 -27.08 -30.20 -1.79
C VAL A 250 -26.66 -31.48 -1.07
N VAL A 251 -25.91 -31.37 0.04
CA VAL A 251 -25.57 -32.54 0.86
C VAL A 251 -26.82 -33.18 1.43
N LEU A 252 -27.76 -32.39 1.97
CA LEU A 252 -29.03 -32.88 2.51
C LEU A 252 -29.87 -33.61 1.47
N VAL A 253 -30.04 -33.03 0.28
CA VAL A 253 -30.78 -33.65 -0.83
C VAL A 253 -30.16 -34.99 -1.22
N ASN A 254 -28.82 -35.07 -1.28
CA ASN A 254 -28.12 -36.30 -1.62
C ASN A 254 -28.22 -37.35 -0.50
N VAL A 255 -28.09 -36.94 0.77
CA VAL A 255 -28.24 -37.84 1.92
C VAL A 255 -29.65 -38.40 2.00
N CYS A 256 -30.68 -37.54 1.91
CA CYS A 256 -32.08 -37.97 1.97
C CYS A 256 -32.43 -38.85 0.76
N GLY A 257 -31.92 -38.52 -0.42
CA GLY A 257 -32.10 -39.31 -1.62
C GLY A 257 -31.47 -40.70 -1.52
N LEU A 258 -30.19 -40.80 -1.12
CA LEU A 258 -29.52 -42.08 -0.87
C LEU A 258 -30.22 -42.89 0.22
N GLY A 259 -30.65 -42.23 1.30
CA GLY A 259 -31.45 -42.84 2.36
C GLY A 259 -32.74 -43.44 1.80
N SER A 260 -33.52 -42.68 1.05
CA SER A 260 -34.79 -43.18 0.47
C SER A 260 -34.60 -44.39 -0.46
N LEU A 261 -33.50 -44.42 -1.22
CA LEU A 261 -33.17 -45.52 -2.13
C LEU A 261 -32.73 -46.78 -1.37
N LEU A 262 -32.00 -46.62 -0.27
CA LEU A 262 -31.41 -47.74 0.48
C LEU A 262 -32.29 -48.21 1.65
N PHE A 263 -33.17 -47.36 2.18
CA PHE A 263 -34.03 -47.73 3.30
C PHE A 263 -35.28 -48.52 2.87
N SER A 264 -35.71 -48.41 1.62
CA SER A 264 -36.80 -49.26 1.09
C SER A 264 -36.54 -50.77 1.29
N PRO A 265 -35.36 -51.33 0.95
CA PRO A 265 -35.01 -52.69 1.33
C PRO A 265 -34.66 -52.84 2.83
N ALA A 266 -34.13 -51.79 3.49
CA ALA A 266 -33.80 -51.84 4.91
C ALA A 266 -35.02 -51.97 5.84
N ASN A 267 -36.22 -51.58 5.42
CA ASN A 267 -37.43 -51.83 6.20
C ASN A 267 -37.65 -53.34 6.44
N ARG A 268 -37.23 -54.22 5.51
CA ARG A 268 -37.25 -55.68 5.73
C ARG A 268 -36.20 -56.12 6.75
N PHE A 269 -35.02 -55.52 6.70
CA PHE A 269 -33.97 -55.74 7.70
C PHE A 269 -34.42 -55.27 9.09
N MET A 270 -35.23 -54.21 9.16
CA MET A 270 -35.77 -53.70 10.42
C MET A 270 -36.76 -54.66 11.07
N ASP A 271 -37.62 -55.30 10.27
CA ASP A 271 -38.55 -56.32 10.76
C ASP A 271 -37.80 -57.52 11.37
N ASP A 272 -36.74 -57.98 10.68
CA ASP A 272 -35.88 -59.07 11.17
C ASP A 272 -35.09 -58.64 12.42
N PHE A 273 -34.68 -57.38 12.49
CA PHE A 273 -33.90 -56.86 13.60
C PHE A 273 -34.73 -56.55 14.85
N MET A 274 -35.96 -56.06 14.70
CA MET A 274 -36.89 -55.86 15.83
C MET A 274 -37.21 -57.17 16.54
N ARG A 275 -37.21 -58.28 15.80
CA ARG A 275 -37.26 -59.63 16.40
C ARG A 275 -36.02 -59.89 17.25
N LEU A 276 -34.83 -59.56 16.76
CA LEU A 276 -33.57 -59.69 17.49
C LEU A 276 -33.53 -58.83 18.78
N VAL A 277 -33.99 -57.58 18.73
CA VAL A 277 -34.07 -56.71 19.92
C VAL A 277 -35.05 -57.26 20.95
N SER A 278 -36.16 -57.85 20.49
CA SER A 278 -37.11 -58.49 21.40
C SER A 278 -36.53 -59.71 22.12
N GLU A 279 -35.53 -60.37 21.52
CA GLU A 279 -34.87 -61.55 22.08
C GLU A 279 -33.65 -61.19 22.97
N ASP A 280 -32.82 -60.23 22.57
CA ASP A 280 -31.54 -59.90 23.23
C ASP A 280 -31.59 -58.70 24.20
N GLY A 281 -32.73 -58.02 24.31
CA GLY A 281 -32.94 -56.90 25.23
C GLY A 281 -31.99 -55.70 24.99
N ILE A 282 -31.38 -55.18 26.06
CA ILE A 282 -30.55 -53.94 26.03
C ILE A 282 -29.32 -54.10 25.11
N ALA A 283 -28.73 -55.30 25.05
CA ALA A 283 -27.54 -55.54 24.23
C ALA A 283 -27.86 -55.42 22.73
N GLY A 284 -29.00 -55.96 22.31
CA GLY A 284 -29.52 -55.80 20.94
C GLY A 284 -29.76 -54.33 20.59
N LEU A 285 -30.34 -53.55 21.52
CA LEU A 285 -30.56 -52.11 21.34
C LEU A 285 -29.24 -51.33 21.17
N ILE A 286 -28.19 -51.66 21.94
CA ILE A 286 -26.89 -50.98 21.80
C ILE A 286 -26.25 -51.32 20.45
N ALA A 287 -26.25 -52.60 20.07
CA ALA A 287 -25.72 -53.04 18.78
C ALA A 287 -26.42 -52.33 17.61
N PHE A 288 -27.75 -52.17 17.71
CA PHE A 288 -28.55 -51.43 16.75
C PHE A 288 -28.09 -49.98 16.57
N LEU A 289 -27.98 -49.25 17.69
CA LEU A 289 -27.62 -47.84 17.68
C LEU A 289 -26.23 -47.65 17.07
N ILE A 290 -25.29 -48.57 17.33
CA ILE A 290 -23.96 -48.57 16.70
C ILE A 290 -24.08 -48.77 15.19
N ILE A 291 -24.79 -49.80 14.73
CA ILE A 291 -24.94 -50.10 13.30
C ILE A 291 -25.65 -48.95 12.57
N ALA A 292 -26.72 -48.41 13.14
CA ALA A 292 -27.47 -47.29 12.59
C ALA A 292 -26.59 -46.04 12.48
N THR A 293 -25.78 -45.76 13.52
CA THR A 293 -24.83 -44.63 13.51
C THR A 293 -23.74 -44.81 12.45
N LEU A 294 -23.13 -45.99 12.36
CA LEU A 294 -22.12 -46.29 11.35
C LEU A 294 -22.70 -46.20 9.93
N THR A 295 -23.93 -46.68 9.73
CA THR A 295 -24.64 -46.58 8.46
C THR A 295 -24.93 -45.11 8.12
N ALA A 296 -25.40 -44.31 9.09
CA ALA A 296 -25.64 -42.88 8.90
C ALA A 296 -24.37 -42.12 8.52
N ILE A 297 -23.25 -42.41 9.20
CA ILE A 297 -21.93 -41.88 8.87
C ILE A 297 -21.53 -42.29 7.45
N GLY A 298 -21.65 -43.58 7.11
CA GLY A 298 -21.30 -44.13 5.80
C GLY A 298 -22.09 -43.48 4.66
N LEU A 299 -23.40 -43.36 4.79
CA LEU A 299 -24.28 -42.71 3.81
C LEU A 299 -23.97 -41.22 3.65
N THR A 300 -23.70 -40.53 4.75
CA THR A 300 -23.31 -39.12 4.73
C THR A 300 -21.99 -38.92 4.00
N LEU A 301 -20.98 -39.73 4.32
CA LEU A 301 -19.68 -39.67 3.65
C LEU A 301 -19.83 -40.03 2.16
N ALA A 302 -20.66 -41.01 1.81
CA ALA A 302 -20.94 -41.37 0.42
C ALA A 302 -21.61 -40.20 -0.35
N ALA A 303 -22.59 -39.52 0.24
CA ALA A 303 -23.19 -38.31 -0.34
C ALA A 303 -22.17 -37.18 -0.55
N ILE A 304 -21.31 -36.92 0.45
CA ILE A 304 -20.27 -35.87 0.34
C ILE A 304 -19.25 -36.22 -0.74
N VAL A 305 -18.79 -37.48 -0.79
CA VAL A 305 -17.86 -37.96 -1.83
C VAL A 305 -18.51 -37.88 -3.21
N TRP A 306 -19.79 -38.22 -3.33
CA TRP A 306 -20.55 -38.09 -4.57
C TRP A 306 -20.61 -36.62 -5.03
N VAL A 307 -20.99 -35.71 -4.13
CA VAL A 307 -21.05 -34.26 -4.44
C VAL A 307 -19.68 -33.73 -4.85
N ALA A 308 -18.62 -34.12 -4.14
CA ALA A 308 -17.25 -33.72 -4.46
C ALA A 308 -16.79 -34.27 -5.83
N ALA A 309 -17.04 -35.55 -6.12
CA ALA A 309 -16.68 -36.17 -7.40
C ALA A 309 -17.43 -35.54 -8.57
N ALA A 310 -18.74 -35.35 -8.44
CA ALA A 310 -19.56 -34.68 -9.45
C ALA A 310 -19.12 -33.23 -9.67
N THR A 311 -18.81 -32.50 -8.59
CA THR A 311 -18.30 -31.12 -8.69
C THR A 311 -16.95 -31.06 -9.38
N ALA A 312 -16.06 -32.01 -9.09
CA ALA A 312 -14.79 -32.14 -9.78
C ALA A 312 -14.99 -32.37 -11.29
N ILE A 313 -15.92 -33.24 -11.67
CA ILE A 313 -16.27 -33.50 -13.07
C ILE A 313 -16.83 -32.23 -13.75
N VAL A 314 -17.82 -31.58 -13.14
CA VAL A 314 -18.45 -30.36 -13.68
C VAL A 314 -17.43 -29.24 -13.86
N GLY A 315 -16.57 -29.03 -12.87
CA GLY A 315 -15.57 -27.97 -12.87
C GLY A 315 -14.29 -28.31 -13.61
N MET A 316 -14.21 -29.48 -14.24
CA MET A 316 -13.00 -29.95 -14.91
C MET A 316 -12.37 -28.94 -15.90
N PRO A 317 -13.15 -28.24 -16.74
CA PRO A 317 -12.60 -27.22 -17.63
C PRO A 317 -11.91 -26.06 -16.92
N ALA A 318 -12.42 -25.65 -15.75
CA ALA A 318 -11.86 -24.54 -14.98
C ALA A 318 -10.66 -24.99 -14.14
N PHE A 319 -10.78 -26.09 -13.38
CA PHE A 319 -9.70 -26.57 -12.49
C PHE A 319 -8.49 -27.09 -13.27
N GLY A 320 -8.69 -27.55 -14.51
CA GLY A 320 -7.61 -28.02 -15.37
C GLY A 320 -6.77 -26.90 -15.99
N LYS A 321 -7.38 -25.72 -16.22
CA LYS A 321 -6.77 -24.60 -16.98
C LYS A 321 -6.43 -23.38 -16.13
N LEU A 322 -7.22 -23.10 -15.10
CA LEU A 322 -7.10 -21.89 -14.31
C LEU A 322 -6.35 -22.17 -13.01
N THR A 323 -5.57 -21.17 -12.58
CA THR A 323 -4.95 -21.13 -11.27
C THR A 323 -5.33 -19.84 -10.58
N ARG A 324 -5.47 -19.89 -9.25
CA ARG A 324 -5.62 -18.68 -8.47
C ARG A 324 -4.40 -17.77 -8.72
N PRO A 325 -4.60 -16.48 -9.06
CA PRO A 325 -3.48 -15.57 -9.22
C PRO A 325 -2.69 -15.49 -7.91
N ASN A 326 -1.37 -15.42 -8.02
CA ASN A 326 -0.53 -15.11 -6.88
C ASN A 326 -0.84 -13.68 -6.41
N SER A 327 -0.53 -13.39 -5.14
CA SER A 327 -0.72 -12.04 -4.59
C SER A 327 0.29 -11.01 -5.08
N LEU A 328 1.05 -11.28 -6.14
CA LEU A 328 1.93 -10.29 -6.75
C LEU A 328 1.27 -9.88 -8.05
N VAL A 329 1.21 -8.58 -8.31
CA VAL A 329 0.84 -8.04 -9.62
C VAL A 329 2.14 -7.92 -10.41
N PRO A 330 2.41 -8.82 -11.38
CA PRO A 330 3.44 -8.63 -12.39
C PRO A 330 3.48 -7.20 -12.95
N ALA A 331 4.69 -6.75 -13.27
CA ALA A 331 4.95 -5.41 -13.80
C ALA A 331 4.10 -5.06 -15.03
N ASP A 332 3.96 -5.99 -15.96
CA ASP A 332 3.14 -5.86 -17.17
C ASP A 332 1.65 -5.62 -16.84
N GLU A 333 1.21 -6.18 -15.72
CA GLU A 333 -0.17 -6.07 -15.26
C GLU A 333 -0.43 -4.79 -14.46
N TRP A 334 0.61 -4.21 -13.82
CA TRP A 334 0.50 -2.91 -13.17
C TRP A 334 0.14 -1.80 -14.17
N LYS A 335 0.76 -1.83 -15.35
CA LYS A 335 0.44 -0.90 -16.45
C LYS A 335 -1.01 -1.03 -16.89
N TYR A 336 -1.52 -2.27 -16.97
CA TYR A 336 -2.92 -2.52 -17.28
C TYR A 336 -3.86 -1.92 -16.23
N VAL A 337 -3.56 -2.09 -14.94
CA VAL A 337 -4.36 -1.50 -13.84
C VAL A 337 -4.42 0.02 -13.95
N THR A 338 -3.28 0.67 -14.17
CA THR A 338 -3.22 2.15 -14.27
C THR A 338 -3.85 2.68 -15.54
N ASP A 339 -3.67 2.02 -16.69
CA ASP A 339 -4.34 2.39 -17.94
C ASP A 339 -5.86 2.24 -17.84
N ARG A 340 -6.33 1.24 -17.09
CA ARG A 340 -7.75 1.08 -16.83
C ARG A 340 -8.30 2.19 -15.95
N LEU A 341 -7.62 2.56 -14.86
CA LEU A 341 -8.02 3.72 -14.05
C LEU A 341 -8.17 4.96 -14.93
N ARG A 342 -7.15 5.25 -15.74
CA ARG A 342 -7.10 6.36 -16.69
C ARG A 342 -8.20 6.37 -17.76
N ARG A 343 -8.84 5.23 -18.03
CA ARG A 343 -9.93 5.08 -19.01
C ARG A 343 -11.29 4.83 -18.36
N SER A 344 -11.34 4.72 -17.04
CA SER A 344 -12.56 4.41 -16.30
C SER A 344 -13.63 5.49 -16.52
N GLU A 345 -14.88 5.07 -16.65
CA GLU A 345 -16.02 6.00 -16.71
C GLU A 345 -16.33 6.59 -15.33
N ASN A 346 -15.86 5.93 -14.27
CA ASN A 346 -15.96 6.41 -12.91
C ASN A 346 -14.98 7.57 -12.70
N ASN A 347 -15.52 8.79 -12.60
CA ASN A 347 -14.73 10.01 -12.41
C ASN A 347 -13.80 9.96 -11.20
N VAL A 348 -14.14 9.21 -10.13
CA VAL A 348 -13.27 9.07 -8.97
C VAL A 348 -12.07 8.19 -9.31
N GLU A 349 -12.28 7.06 -9.98
CA GLU A 349 -11.20 6.19 -10.46
C GLU A 349 -10.30 6.90 -11.47
N HIS A 350 -10.89 7.53 -12.48
CA HIS A 350 -10.18 8.28 -13.52
C HIS A 350 -9.25 9.36 -12.95
N ASN A 351 -9.67 9.99 -11.85
CA ASN A 351 -8.90 11.06 -11.21
C ASN A 351 -8.06 10.57 -10.02
N SER A 352 -7.77 9.27 -9.93
CA SER A 352 -6.97 8.67 -8.87
C SER A 352 -5.72 7.97 -9.38
N LEU A 353 -4.78 7.74 -8.46
CA LEU A 353 -3.55 6.99 -8.68
C LEU A 353 -3.64 5.66 -7.95
N TYR A 354 -3.09 4.61 -8.55
CA TYR A 354 -2.91 3.33 -7.88
C TYR A 354 -1.61 3.35 -7.08
N MET A 355 -1.71 3.12 -5.76
CA MET A 355 -0.57 3.17 -4.83
C MET A 355 -0.22 1.81 -4.23
N GLY A 356 -0.92 0.74 -4.63
CA GLY A 356 -0.70 -0.62 -4.14
C GLY A 356 -1.99 -1.28 -3.65
N ARG A 357 -1.87 -2.25 -2.75
CA ARG A 357 -3.00 -3.00 -2.19
C ARG A 357 -2.94 -3.02 -0.67
N VAL A 358 -4.08 -2.94 -0.02
CA VAL A 358 -4.13 -3.12 1.43
C VAL A 358 -3.72 -4.55 1.75
N SER A 359 -2.68 -4.75 2.55
CA SER A 359 -2.06 -6.07 2.77
C SER A 359 -3.05 -7.10 3.32
N GLN A 360 -4.00 -6.64 4.14
CA GLN A 360 -4.97 -7.50 4.82
C GLN A 360 -6.03 -8.11 3.91
N ASP A 361 -6.73 -7.30 3.11
CA ASP A 361 -7.88 -7.72 2.30
C ASP A 361 -7.59 -7.74 0.79
N GLN A 362 -6.42 -7.24 0.40
CA GLN A 362 -5.95 -7.10 -0.98
C GLN A 362 -6.79 -6.12 -1.82
N SER A 363 -7.61 -5.30 -1.18
CA SER A 363 -8.32 -4.21 -1.84
C SER A 363 -7.32 -3.19 -2.42
N PRO A 364 -7.64 -2.58 -3.57
CA PRO A 364 -6.73 -1.64 -4.19
C PRO A 364 -6.69 -0.32 -3.41
N LEU A 365 -5.48 0.16 -3.11
CA LEU A 365 -5.26 1.50 -2.60
C LEU A 365 -5.26 2.48 -3.78
N ILE A 366 -6.43 3.06 -4.06
CA ILE A 366 -6.63 4.05 -5.11
C ILE A 366 -6.82 5.42 -4.45
N VAL A 367 -5.88 6.33 -4.70
CA VAL A 367 -5.80 7.63 -4.01
C VAL A 367 -6.08 8.75 -5.00
N PRO A 368 -7.14 9.56 -4.80
CA PRO A 368 -7.44 10.69 -5.69
C PRO A 368 -6.27 11.67 -5.82
N ARG A 369 -6.03 12.18 -7.04
CA ARG A 369 -5.00 13.20 -7.31
C ARG A 369 -5.13 14.41 -6.37
N LYS A 370 -6.36 14.78 -6.02
CA LYS A 370 -6.66 15.87 -5.06
C LYS A 370 -6.04 15.66 -3.67
N VAL A 371 -5.82 14.41 -3.25
CA VAL A 371 -5.10 14.13 -2.01
C VAL A 371 -3.63 14.55 -2.15
N PHE A 372 -2.98 14.21 -3.26
CA PHE A 372 -1.60 14.61 -3.55
C PHE A 372 -1.44 16.11 -3.87
N GLN A 373 -2.51 16.77 -4.34
CA GLN A 373 -2.56 18.24 -4.48
C GLN A 373 -2.46 18.96 -3.13
N GLU A 374 -2.66 18.25 -2.02
CA GLU A 374 -2.45 18.72 -0.65
C GLU A 374 -1.16 18.15 -0.04
N HIS A 375 -0.13 18.05 -0.88
CA HIS A 375 1.23 17.61 -0.54
C HIS A 375 1.32 16.15 -0.06
N ALA A 376 2.49 15.55 -0.28
CA ALA A 376 2.78 14.20 0.12
C ALA A 376 4.20 14.09 0.69
N HIS A 377 4.37 13.17 1.64
CA HIS A 377 5.65 12.89 2.26
C HIS A 377 5.95 11.39 2.20
N ILE A 378 7.03 11.03 1.52
CA ILE A 378 7.47 9.66 1.35
C ILE A 378 8.76 9.46 2.16
N LEU A 379 8.77 8.43 2.99
CA LEU A 379 9.81 8.15 3.96
C LEU A 379 10.34 6.73 3.78
N GLY A 380 11.63 6.52 4.03
CA GLY A 380 12.22 5.20 4.03
C GLY A 380 13.74 5.25 3.87
N ASP A 381 14.42 4.36 4.58
CA ASP A 381 15.88 4.23 4.54
C ASP A 381 16.40 3.94 3.12
N SER A 382 17.70 4.15 2.89
CA SER A 382 18.33 3.77 1.63
C SER A 382 18.08 2.28 1.33
N GLY A 383 17.63 1.97 0.10
CA GLY A 383 17.31 0.61 -0.32
C GLY A 383 15.90 0.12 0.05
N SER A 384 15.10 0.88 0.81
CA SER A 384 13.70 0.52 1.15
C SER A 384 12.72 0.56 -0.03
N GLY A 385 13.17 0.89 -1.24
CA GLY A 385 12.31 1.00 -2.44
C GLY A 385 11.51 2.30 -2.55
N LYS A 386 11.80 3.33 -1.73
CA LYS A 386 11.22 4.69 -1.81
C LYS A 386 11.16 5.25 -3.24
N THR A 387 12.28 5.16 -3.97
CA THR A 387 12.37 5.65 -5.36
C THR A 387 11.62 4.71 -6.30
N ALA A 388 12.06 3.45 -6.40
CA ALA A 388 11.54 2.47 -7.37
C ALA A 388 10.04 2.12 -7.23
N ARG A 389 9.48 2.17 -6.01
CA ARG A 389 8.08 1.80 -5.71
C ARG A 389 7.21 2.96 -5.24
N GLY A 390 7.80 4.08 -4.86
CA GLY A 390 7.08 5.30 -4.47
C GLY A 390 7.13 6.35 -5.55
N LEU A 391 8.30 6.97 -5.75
CA LEU A 391 8.46 8.14 -6.62
C LEU A 391 8.32 7.80 -8.11
N THR A 392 9.05 6.81 -8.60
CA THR A 392 9.06 6.40 -10.02
C THR A 392 7.64 6.08 -10.53
N PRO A 393 6.85 5.18 -9.89
CA PRO A 393 5.47 4.92 -10.33
C PRO A 393 4.53 6.11 -10.16
N PHE A 394 4.77 6.99 -9.16
CA PHE A 394 3.99 8.21 -9.00
C PHE A 394 4.22 9.18 -10.16
N VAL A 395 5.48 9.45 -10.51
CA VAL A 395 5.88 10.32 -11.62
C VAL A 395 5.29 9.82 -12.93
N GLU A 396 5.47 8.53 -13.23
CA GLU A 396 4.95 7.94 -14.46
C GLU A 396 3.42 8.07 -14.54
N GLN A 397 2.69 7.81 -13.44
CA GLN A 397 1.24 7.98 -13.41
C GLN A 397 0.78 9.42 -13.59
N ILE A 398 1.44 10.39 -12.97
CA ILE A 398 1.04 11.80 -13.10
C ILE A 398 1.32 12.32 -14.51
N MET A 399 2.52 12.07 -15.04
CA MET A 399 2.91 12.55 -16.38
C MET A 399 2.10 11.89 -17.49
N SER A 400 1.76 10.60 -17.36
CA SER A 400 0.92 9.88 -18.33
C SER A 400 -0.51 10.40 -18.47
N THR A 401 -1.00 11.20 -17.53
CA THR A 401 -2.32 11.84 -17.68
C THR A 401 -2.32 12.96 -18.73
N GLY A 402 -1.16 13.56 -19.03
CA GLY A 402 -1.08 14.76 -19.88
C GLY A 402 -1.84 15.98 -19.34
N GLN A 403 -2.27 15.97 -18.07
CA GLN A 403 -3.08 17.02 -17.45
C GLN A 403 -2.33 17.79 -16.35
N ALA A 404 -1.08 17.42 -16.10
CA ALA A 404 -0.25 17.99 -15.05
C ALA A 404 1.17 18.22 -15.57
N SER A 405 1.85 19.15 -14.92
CA SER A 405 3.27 19.44 -15.14
C SER A 405 4.09 18.97 -13.95
N GLY A 406 5.36 18.68 -14.17
CA GLY A 406 6.28 18.19 -13.15
C GLY A 406 7.53 19.05 -13.06
N MET A 407 7.96 19.39 -11.85
CA MET A 407 9.32 19.84 -11.58
C MET A 407 9.97 18.84 -10.65
N LEU A 408 10.95 18.09 -11.15
CA LEU A 408 11.61 17.02 -10.42
C LEU A 408 13.01 17.48 -10.03
N ILE A 409 13.33 17.38 -8.75
CA ILE A 409 14.64 17.72 -8.20
C ILE A 409 15.24 16.44 -7.63
N ASP A 410 16.17 15.86 -8.36
CA ASP A 410 16.93 14.69 -7.94
C ASP A 410 18.25 15.15 -7.32
N MET A 411 18.34 15.08 -6.00
CA MET A 411 19.52 15.47 -5.24
C MET A 411 20.54 14.33 -5.08
N LYS A 412 20.20 13.11 -5.52
CA LYS A 412 21.07 11.94 -5.50
C LYS A 412 21.92 11.92 -6.76
N GLY A 413 21.27 12.07 -7.91
CA GLY A 413 21.89 12.29 -9.22
C GLY A 413 22.92 11.23 -9.62
N ASP A 414 22.75 10.00 -9.13
CA ASP A 414 23.62 8.86 -9.42
C ASP A 414 22.98 7.88 -10.41
N SER A 415 21.69 8.03 -10.71
CA SER A 415 20.95 7.08 -11.52
C SER A 415 19.76 7.72 -12.27
N HIS A 416 19.36 7.15 -13.40
CA HIS A 416 18.46 7.80 -14.37
C HIS A 416 17.00 7.31 -14.30
N GLU A 417 16.65 6.38 -13.40
CA GLU A 417 15.32 5.76 -13.40
C GLU A 417 14.16 6.75 -13.18
N LEU A 418 14.39 7.81 -12.38
CA LEU A 418 13.36 8.80 -12.07
C LEU A 418 13.09 9.71 -13.27
N PHE A 419 14.16 10.07 -13.99
CA PHE A 419 14.08 10.79 -15.25
C PHE A 419 13.37 9.97 -16.33
N GLU A 420 13.76 8.71 -16.51
CA GLU A 420 13.17 7.82 -17.51
C GLU A 420 11.69 7.53 -17.21
N ALA A 421 11.28 7.42 -15.94
CA ALA A 421 9.86 7.32 -15.60
C ALA A 421 9.03 8.54 -16.02
N GLY A 422 9.62 9.72 -15.91
CA GLY A 422 9.06 10.96 -16.44
C GLY A 422 8.88 10.92 -17.97
N ARG A 423 9.90 10.45 -18.69
CA ARG A 423 9.87 10.29 -20.15
C ARG A 423 8.84 9.25 -20.60
N GLU A 424 8.79 8.10 -19.95
CA GLU A 424 7.80 7.05 -20.24
C GLU A 424 6.37 7.53 -19.96
N GLY A 425 6.18 8.28 -18.87
CA GLY A 425 4.93 8.98 -18.60
C GLY A 425 4.55 9.94 -19.73
N ALA A 426 5.47 10.80 -20.17
CA ALA A 426 5.23 11.72 -21.29
C ALA A 426 4.88 10.99 -22.61
N LYS A 427 5.58 9.88 -22.92
CA LYS A 427 5.26 9.02 -24.08
C LYS A 427 3.86 8.42 -23.97
N ALA A 428 3.48 7.94 -22.78
CA ALA A 428 2.16 7.38 -22.54
C ALA A 428 1.04 8.43 -22.72
N ALA A 429 1.25 9.67 -22.27
CA ALA A 429 0.29 10.76 -22.49
C ALA A 429 0.03 11.02 -23.99
N LYS A 430 1.10 11.01 -24.80
CA LYS A 430 1.00 11.16 -26.25
C LYS A 430 0.26 10.00 -26.90
N LEU A 431 0.53 8.77 -26.47
CA LEU A 431 -0.11 7.56 -27.01
C LEU A 431 -1.61 7.48 -26.64
N LEU A 432 -1.96 7.80 -25.39
CA LEU A 432 -3.31 7.62 -24.86
C LEU A 432 -4.23 8.80 -25.19
N TYR A 433 -3.72 10.03 -25.14
CA TYR A 433 -4.52 11.25 -25.22
C TYR A 433 -4.11 12.17 -26.37
N GLY A 434 -3.05 11.86 -27.11
CA GLY A 434 -2.52 12.74 -28.15
C GLY A 434 -1.89 14.03 -27.59
N VAL A 435 -1.63 14.10 -26.28
CA VAL A 435 -1.06 15.29 -25.63
C VAL A 435 0.46 15.15 -25.58
N GLU A 436 1.16 16.14 -26.12
CA GLU A 436 2.62 16.22 -26.05
C GLU A 436 3.06 16.88 -24.74
N VAL A 437 3.79 16.13 -23.91
CA VAL A 437 4.41 16.64 -22.68
C VAL A 437 5.90 16.83 -22.97
N SER A 438 6.35 18.08 -23.06
CA SER A 438 7.78 18.36 -23.30
C SER A 438 8.61 18.00 -22.07
N VAL A 439 9.77 17.40 -22.28
CA VAL A 439 10.70 17.00 -21.21
C VAL A 439 11.98 17.81 -21.33
N GLY A 440 12.15 18.79 -20.45
CA GLY A 440 13.38 19.56 -20.30
C GLY A 440 14.18 19.07 -19.09
N TYR A 441 15.50 19.19 -19.15
CA TYR A 441 16.40 18.72 -18.08
C TYR A 441 17.60 19.65 -17.88
N LEU A 442 17.98 19.83 -16.62
CA LEU A 442 19.23 20.46 -16.22
C LEU A 442 20.14 19.42 -15.57
N ASN A 443 21.41 19.42 -15.97
CA ASN A 443 22.45 18.59 -15.37
C ASN A 443 23.57 19.46 -14.82
N ASP A 444 24.06 19.15 -13.62
CA ASP A 444 25.21 19.85 -13.02
C ASP A 444 26.58 19.28 -13.46
N ARG A 445 26.59 18.16 -14.19
CA ARG A 445 27.79 17.61 -14.83
C ARG A 445 28.16 18.39 -16.10
N PRO A 446 29.43 18.80 -16.26
CA PRO A 446 29.85 19.61 -17.38
C PRO A 446 30.00 18.84 -18.70
N ASP A 447 30.15 17.52 -18.62
CA ASP A 447 30.39 16.61 -19.76
C ASP A 447 29.09 16.04 -20.36
N GLU A 448 27.94 16.25 -19.71
CA GLU A 448 26.65 15.76 -20.17
C GLU A 448 25.80 16.89 -20.79
N PRO A 449 25.02 16.61 -21.86
CA PRO A 449 24.09 17.58 -22.42
C PRO A 449 23.09 18.12 -21.39
N THR A 450 22.77 19.41 -21.47
CA THR A 450 21.81 20.07 -20.57
C THR A 450 21.04 21.18 -21.28
N PHE A 451 19.82 21.45 -20.84
CA PHE A 451 19.15 22.71 -21.13
C PHE A 451 19.74 23.83 -20.26
N ALA A 452 19.62 25.06 -20.74
CA ALA A 452 19.92 26.24 -19.95
C ALA A 452 18.83 26.47 -18.87
N PHE A 453 19.23 27.08 -17.75
CA PHE A 453 18.32 27.60 -16.73
C PHE A 453 18.94 28.85 -16.13
N ASN A 454 18.63 30.03 -16.68
CA ASN A 454 19.13 31.30 -16.16
C ASN A 454 17.98 32.08 -15.48
N PRO A 455 17.95 32.17 -14.14
CA PRO A 455 16.90 32.88 -13.41
C PRO A 455 16.75 34.35 -13.79
N PHE A 456 17.84 35.01 -14.21
CA PHE A 456 17.82 36.43 -14.60
C PHE A 456 17.12 36.67 -15.95
N GLN A 457 17.02 35.63 -16.78
CA GLN A 457 16.39 35.69 -18.11
C GLN A 457 14.93 35.22 -18.10
N LEU A 458 14.42 34.75 -16.95
CA LEU A 458 13.04 34.27 -16.83
C LEU A 458 12.03 35.41 -16.94
N ARG A 459 10.87 35.12 -17.55
CA ARG A 459 9.74 36.07 -17.68
C ARG A 459 9.30 36.66 -16.34
N ALA A 460 9.37 35.84 -15.29
CA ALA A 460 9.00 36.22 -13.93
C ALA A 460 9.98 37.25 -13.33
N TRP A 461 11.28 37.13 -13.62
CA TRP A 461 12.33 37.97 -13.05
C TRP A 461 12.18 39.45 -13.42
N GLY A 462 11.84 39.72 -14.69
CA GLY A 462 11.65 41.09 -15.19
C GLY A 462 10.46 41.84 -14.55
N LYS A 463 9.57 41.14 -13.84
CA LYS A 463 8.41 41.75 -13.16
C LYS A 463 8.67 42.07 -11.69
N LEU A 464 9.80 41.62 -11.14
CA LEU A 464 10.14 41.82 -9.73
C LEU A 464 10.74 43.20 -9.49
N THR A 465 10.41 43.79 -8.34
CA THR A 465 11.11 44.98 -7.84
C THR A 465 12.51 44.61 -7.36
N ASP A 466 13.40 45.59 -7.23
CA ASP A 466 14.78 45.36 -6.78
C ASP A 466 14.86 44.68 -5.40
N LEU A 467 13.94 45.02 -4.49
CA LEU A 467 13.82 44.38 -3.19
C LEU A 467 13.39 42.93 -3.33
N GLN A 468 12.37 42.65 -4.14
CA GLN A 468 11.91 41.28 -4.39
C GLN A 468 13.01 40.43 -5.04
N LYS A 469 13.74 40.96 -6.02
CA LYS A 469 14.91 40.29 -6.62
C LYS A 469 15.96 39.95 -5.55
N THR A 470 16.21 40.87 -4.63
CA THR A 470 17.13 40.67 -3.50
C THR A 470 16.65 39.53 -2.60
N ASP A 471 15.39 39.57 -2.15
CA ASP A 471 14.82 38.57 -1.25
C ASP A 471 14.86 37.17 -1.87
N VAL A 472 14.56 37.08 -3.16
CA VAL A 472 14.59 35.82 -3.91
C VAL A 472 16.00 35.24 -4.00
N LEU A 473 17.00 36.08 -4.31
CA LEU A 473 18.39 35.63 -4.32
C LEU A 473 18.86 35.26 -2.91
N CYS A 474 18.53 36.05 -1.89
CA CYS A 474 18.86 35.72 -0.51
C CYS A 474 18.25 34.37 -0.08
N GLY A 475 16.98 34.13 -0.42
CA GLY A 475 16.27 32.91 -0.09
C GLY A 475 16.79 31.69 -0.85
N GLY A 476 16.94 31.79 -2.17
CA GLY A 476 17.41 30.70 -3.03
C GLY A 476 18.85 30.29 -2.73
N LEU A 477 19.73 31.27 -2.52
CA LEU A 477 21.15 31.05 -2.24
C LEU A 477 21.44 30.68 -0.77
N GLY A 478 20.41 30.55 0.07
CA GLY A 478 20.59 30.18 1.48
C GLY A 478 21.36 31.23 2.30
N LEU A 479 21.20 32.51 1.96
CA LEU A 479 21.88 33.63 2.61
C LEU A 479 21.09 34.20 3.81
N ILE A 480 19.96 33.56 4.16
CA ILE A 480 19.11 33.87 5.31
C ILE A 480 19.35 32.83 6.41
N TYR A 481 19.94 33.25 7.52
CA TYR A 481 20.33 32.36 8.62
C TYR A 481 19.27 32.30 9.73
N GLY A 482 18.64 33.43 10.04
CA GLY A 482 17.67 33.55 11.12
C GLY A 482 17.49 35.00 11.57
N SER A 483 16.57 35.23 12.50
CA SER A 483 16.29 36.53 13.11
C SER A 483 17.05 36.78 14.42
N ASP A 484 17.69 35.75 14.97
CA ASP A 484 18.37 35.82 16.27
C ASP A 484 19.64 36.69 16.20
N TYR A 485 20.11 37.13 17.37
CA TYR A 485 21.28 37.99 17.49
C TYR A 485 22.52 37.32 16.85
N GLY A 486 23.14 38.01 15.89
CA GLY A 486 24.23 37.48 15.06
C GLY A 486 23.74 36.93 13.71
N GLU A 487 22.85 35.95 13.70
CA GLU A 487 22.26 35.38 12.47
C GLU A 487 21.51 36.44 11.64
N GLY A 488 20.72 37.28 12.32
CA GLY A 488 19.99 38.39 11.70
C GLY A 488 20.90 39.47 11.15
N TYR A 489 22.05 39.71 11.78
CA TYR A 489 23.05 40.68 11.30
C TYR A 489 23.64 40.24 9.96
N TYR A 490 24.11 38.99 9.86
CA TYR A 490 24.69 38.49 8.60
C TYR A 490 23.65 38.37 7.49
N SER A 491 22.42 37.94 7.82
CA SER A 491 21.31 37.90 6.85
C SER A 491 21.01 39.28 6.28
N SER A 492 20.93 40.30 7.14
CA SER A 492 20.67 41.69 6.74
C SER A 492 21.83 42.30 5.95
N ALA A 493 23.07 41.97 6.32
CA ALA A 493 24.25 42.44 5.61
C ALA A 493 24.34 41.84 4.20
N ASN A 494 24.05 40.54 4.05
CA ASN A 494 23.98 39.87 2.75
C ASN A 494 22.93 40.51 1.85
N ALA A 495 21.72 40.73 2.38
CA ALA A 495 20.63 41.40 1.66
C ALA A 495 21.02 42.83 1.27
N SER A 496 21.67 43.59 2.15
CA SER A 496 22.12 44.96 1.86
C SER A 496 23.09 45.01 0.69
N VAL A 497 24.06 44.08 0.63
CA VAL A 497 25.04 43.99 -0.47
C VAL A 497 24.37 43.65 -1.79
N LEU A 498 23.47 42.66 -1.80
CA LEU A 498 22.72 42.29 -3.00
C LEU A 498 21.80 43.41 -3.48
N TYR A 499 21.05 44.03 -2.56
CA TYR A 499 20.17 45.15 -2.87
C TYR A 499 20.94 46.35 -3.44
N ALA A 500 22.05 46.73 -2.79
CA ALA A 500 22.90 47.80 -3.30
C ALA A 500 23.42 47.46 -4.72
N THR A 501 23.79 46.21 -4.97
CA THR A 501 24.27 45.78 -6.28
C THR A 501 23.17 45.85 -7.35
N ILE A 502 22.00 45.27 -7.09
CA ILE A 502 20.87 45.25 -8.05
C ILE A 502 20.38 46.68 -8.33
N ARG A 503 20.30 47.52 -7.31
CA ARG A 503 19.85 48.92 -7.45
C ARG A 503 20.80 49.75 -8.34
N HIS A 504 22.11 49.52 -8.24
CA HIS A 504 23.09 50.25 -9.06
C HIS A 504 23.28 49.62 -10.45
N PHE A 505 22.99 48.33 -10.59
CA PHE A 505 23.13 47.57 -11.83
C PHE A 505 21.85 46.77 -12.10
N PRO A 506 20.77 47.42 -12.55
CA PRO A 506 19.47 46.76 -12.76
C PRO A 506 19.48 45.75 -13.92
N ASP A 507 20.41 45.92 -14.87
CA ASP A 507 20.51 45.13 -16.10
C ASP A 507 21.35 43.85 -15.97
N VAL A 508 21.65 43.41 -14.74
CA VAL A 508 22.40 42.16 -14.51
C VAL A 508 21.62 40.97 -15.06
N GLY A 509 22.21 40.31 -16.05
CA GLY A 509 21.60 39.22 -16.81
C GLY A 509 22.13 37.82 -16.50
N SER A 510 23.15 37.67 -15.65
CA SER A 510 23.75 36.38 -15.28
C SER A 510 24.43 36.40 -13.91
N PHE A 511 24.72 35.23 -13.34
CA PHE A 511 25.50 35.12 -12.10
C PHE A 511 26.94 35.64 -12.28
N ARG A 512 27.52 35.49 -13.47
CA ARG A 512 28.84 36.03 -13.81
C ARG A 512 28.86 37.55 -13.71
N GLU A 513 27.91 38.21 -14.36
CA GLU A 513 27.77 39.66 -14.26
C GLU A 513 27.51 40.08 -12.80
N LEU A 514 26.64 39.36 -12.09
CA LEU A 514 26.37 39.64 -10.68
C LEU A 514 27.63 39.55 -9.82
N ALA A 515 28.46 38.52 -10.00
CA ALA A 515 29.72 38.36 -9.25
C ALA A 515 30.66 39.57 -9.46
N GLU A 516 30.82 40.00 -10.71
CA GLU A 516 31.64 41.16 -11.05
C GLU A 516 31.09 42.45 -10.45
N LYS A 517 29.77 42.65 -10.51
CA LYS A 517 29.13 43.85 -9.92
C LYS A 517 29.20 43.86 -8.40
N ILE A 518 29.03 42.70 -7.74
CA ILE A 518 29.23 42.59 -6.28
C ILE A 518 30.69 42.95 -5.94
N LYS A 519 31.67 42.40 -6.66
CA LYS A 519 33.09 42.71 -6.44
C LYS A 519 33.38 44.21 -6.60
N TYR A 520 32.75 44.85 -7.59
CA TYR A 520 32.84 46.30 -7.79
C TYR A 520 32.25 47.08 -6.60
N VAL A 521 31.04 46.73 -6.14
CA VAL A 521 30.37 47.37 -5.01
C VAL A 521 31.18 47.21 -3.72
N LEU A 522 31.70 46.01 -3.45
CA LEU A 522 32.50 45.70 -2.26
C LEU A 522 33.88 46.37 -2.26
N ALA A 523 34.41 46.78 -3.42
CA ALA A 523 35.65 47.55 -3.50
C ALA A 523 35.47 48.98 -2.94
N ARG A 524 34.25 49.53 -2.98
CA ARG A 524 33.93 50.89 -2.52
C ARG A 524 32.59 50.95 -1.75
N PRO A 525 32.45 50.25 -0.61
CA PRO A 525 31.16 50.04 0.05
C PRO A 525 30.45 51.35 0.43
N LYS A 526 31.20 52.32 0.99
CA LYS A 526 30.64 53.63 1.38
C LYS A 526 30.05 54.41 0.20
N ALA A 527 30.65 54.30 -0.99
CA ALA A 527 30.16 54.99 -2.18
C ALA A 527 28.80 54.46 -2.66
N HIS A 528 28.46 53.24 -2.24
CA HIS A 528 27.21 52.55 -2.60
C HIS A 528 26.24 52.43 -1.41
N GLY A 529 26.45 53.24 -0.36
CA GLY A 529 25.55 53.29 0.81
C GLY A 529 25.69 52.11 1.77
N LEU A 530 26.79 51.36 1.72
CA LEU A 530 27.06 50.24 2.62
C LEU A 530 28.04 50.63 3.74
N ASP A 531 27.87 50.04 4.92
CA ASP A 531 28.86 50.17 6.00
C ASP A 531 30.16 49.44 5.62
N THR A 532 31.28 49.93 6.14
CA THR A 532 32.60 49.29 5.99
C THR A 532 32.64 47.85 6.49
N LYS A 533 31.87 47.51 7.53
CA LYS A 533 31.76 46.13 8.02
C LYS A 533 30.93 45.22 7.10
N ALA A 534 30.12 45.79 6.21
CA ALA A 534 29.38 45.02 5.21
C ALA A 534 30.31 44.41 4.16
N ARG A 535 31.55 44.90 4.03
CA ARG A 535 32.57 44.29 3.17
C ARG A 535 32.91 42.87 3.58
N ASP A 536 33.07 42.64 4.89
CA ASP A 536 33.46 41.34 5.42
C ASP A 536 32.31 40.33 5.32
N ALA A 537 31.07 40.77 5.58
CA ALA A 537 29.86 39.95 5.42
C ALA A 537 29.54 39.67 3.93
N GLY A 538 29.71 40.66 3.05
CA GLY A 538 29.43 40.54 1.62
C GLY A 538 30.35 39.57 0.86
N ASN A 539 31.48 39.18 1.45
CA ASN A 539 32.36 38.16 0.86
C ASN A 539 31.66 36.81 0.71
N HIS A 540 30.77 36.44 1.64
CA HIS A 540 30.04 35.17 1.53
C HIS A 540 29.09 35.17 0.32
N VAL A 541 28.36 36.27 0.12
CA VAL A 541 27.53 36.46 -1.08
C VAL A 541 28.37 36.33 -2.34
N LEU A 542 29.51 37.02 -2.39
CA LEU A 542 30.42 36.97 -3.54
C LEU A 542 30.89 35.53 -3.81
N MET A 543 31.26 34.76 -2.78
CA MET A 543 31.71 33.37 -2.93
C MET A 543 30.62 32.48 -3.53
N VAL A 544 29.39 32.56 -3.00
CA VAL A 544 28.25 31.77 -3.49
C VAL A 544 27.92 32.13 -4.94
N VAL A 545 27.80 33.42 -5.25
CA VAL A 545 27.52 33.91 -6.61
C VAL A 545 28.64 33.54 -7.59
N THR A 546 29.91 33.63 -7.16
CA THR A 546 31.06 33.24 -7.98
C THR A 546 31.03 31.75 -8.30
N ARG A 547 30.64 30.89 -7.35
CA ARG A 547 30.48 29.45 -7.62
C ARG A 547 29.37 29.18 -8.64
N LEU A 548 28.23 29.88 -8.57
CA LEU A 548 27.18 29.71 -9.58
C LEU A 548 27.57 30.33 -10.94
N ALA A 549 28.43 31.34 -10.95
CA ALA A 549 28.98 31.93 -12.17
C ALA A 549 29.89 30.97 -12.96
N THR A 550 30.40 29.89 -12.35
CA THR A 550 31.19 28.87 -13.05
C THR A 550 30.34 27.82 -13.74
N ILE A 551 29.02 27.80 -13.51
CA ILE A 551 28.12 26.79 -14.07
C ILE A 551 27.52 27.35 -15.37
N PRO A 552 27.88 26.81 -16.56
CA PRO A 552 27.51 27.46 -17.81
C PRO A 552 26.01 27.50 -18.06
N ALA A 553 25.29 26.43 -17.71
CA ALA A 553 23.83 26.34 -17.83
C ALA A 553 23.07 27.46 -17.10
N LEU A 554 23.63 28.04 -16.04
CA LEU A 554 23.02 29.12 -15.26
C LEU A 554 23.29 30.52 -15.80
N ASN A 555 24.17 30.64 -16.80
CA ASN A 555 24.71 31.91 -17.27
C ASN A 555 24.48 32.16 -18.76
N VAL A 556 23.65 31.34 -19.42
CA VAL A 556 23.24 31.54 -20.80
C VAL A 556 22.39 32.82 -20.91
N THR A 557 22.73 33.68 -21.86
CA THR A 557 22.00 34.92 -22.16
C THR A 557 21.83 35.07 -23.66
N LYS A 558 20.94 35.95 -24.11
CA LYS A 558 20.71 36.17 -25.55
C LYS A 558 21.97 36.58 -26.32
N SER A 559 22.87 37.33 -25.67
CA SER A 559 24.16 37.74 -26.24
C SER A 559 25.25 36.69 -26.10
N HIS A 560 25.07 35.73 -25.18
CA HIS A 560 26.10 34.76 -24.78
C HIS A 560 25.44 33.40 -24.60
N THR A 561 25.17 32.75 -25.73
CA THR A 561 24.54 31.43 -25.83
C THR A 561 25.35 30.57 -26.80
N PRO A 562 25.44 29.24 -26.59
CA PRO A 562 26.02 28.33 -27.58
C PRO A 562 25.26 28.38 -28.91
N ASP A 563 23.94 28.44 -28.84
CA ASP A 563 23.02 28.54 -29.97
C ASP A 563 21.75 29.32 -29.57
N ILE A 564 21.04 29.91 -30.52
CA ILE A 564 19.76 30.59 -30.27
C ILE A 564 18.69 29.63 -29.80
N GLU A 565 18.67 28.39 -30.33
CA GLU A 565 17.71 27.36 -29.91
C GLU A 565 17.87 27.01 -28.42
N VAL A 566 19.10 26.95 -27.91
CA VAL A 566 19.39 26.72 -26.48
C VAL A 566 18.81 27.82 -25.59
N PHE A 567 18.84 29.07 -26.05
CA PHE A 567 18.26 30.19 -25.32
C PHE A 567 16.73 30.17 -25.37
N ASP A 568 16.15 29.87 -26.53
CA ASP A 568 14.69 29.84 -26.73
C ASP A 568 14.04 28.66 -25.98
N ASP A 569 14.74 27.54 -25.86
CA ASP A 569 14.29 26.34 -25.13
C ASP A 569 14.78 26.24 -23.69
N MET A 570 15.35 27.32 -23.14
CA MET A 570 15.72 27.42 -21.73
C MET A 570 14.54 27.05 -20.81
N LEU A 571 14.84 26.35 -19.71
CA LEU A 571 13.86 25.97 -18.70
C LEU A 571 13.24 27.22 -18.06
N ASP A 572 11.94 27.43 -18.27
CA ASP A 572 11.16 28.51 -17.66
C ASP A 572 9.98 27.93 -16.85
N PRO A 573 10.04 27.95 -15.50
CA PRO A 573 8.97 27.44 -14.65
C PRO A 573 7.58 28.04 -14.92
N SER A 574 7.50 29.20 -15.57
CA SER A 574 6.22 29.77 -16.00
C SER A 574 5.48 28.86 -16.98
N ARG A 575 6.20 28.15 -17.86
CA ARG A 575 5.63 27.24 -18.87
C ARG A 575 4.88 26.07 -18.25
N LEU A 576 5.32 25.59 -17.08
CA LEU A 576 4.69 24.49 -16.33
C LEU A 576 3.22 24.78 -15.97
N PHE A 577 2.83 26.05 -15.81
CA PHE A 577 1.45 26.44 -15.51
C PHE A 577 0.61 26.75 -16.76
N GLU A 578 1.26 26.92 -17.92
CA GLU A 578 0.62 27.22 -19.20
C GLU A 578 0.25 25.94 -19.94
N ARG A 579 1.15 24.95 -19.96
CA ARG A 579 0.97 23.67 -20.65
C ARG A 579 1.69 22.54 -19.91
N PRO A 580 1.28 21.27 -20.12
CA PRO A 580 1.96 20.11 -19.55
C PRO A 580 3.43 20.03 -19.99
N GLU A 581 4.34 20.21 -19.04
CA GLU A 581 5.79 20.03 -19.23
C GLU A 581 6.41 19.33 -18.02
N LEU A 582 7.56 18.70 -18.23
CA LEU A 582 8.39 18.09 -17.21
C LEU A 582 9.75 18.77 -17.18
N HIS A 583 10.12 19.40 -16.08
CA HIS A 583 11.46 19.96 -15.85
C HIS A 583 12.19 19.08 -14.83
N TYR A 584 13.24 18.39 -15.28
CA TYR A 584 14.06 17.53 -14.44
C TYR A 584 15.38 18.20 -14.07
N PHE A 585 15.73 18.24 -12.79
CA PHE A 585 16.99 18.77 -12.29
C PHE A 585 17.81 17.63 -11.72
N ASN A 586 18.81 17.17 -12.48
CA ASN A 586 19.82 16.21 -12.06
C ASN A 586 20.91 16.96 -11.30
N LEU A 587 20.87 16.89 -9.96
CA LEU A 587 21.68 17.72 -9.09
C LEU A 587 22.43 16.83 -8.10
N SER A 588 23.56 16.25 -8.53
CA SER A 588 24.29 15.32 -7.68
C SER A 588 24.93 16.03 -6.48
N SER A 589 24.33 15.88 -5.30
CA SER A 589 24.87 16.45 -4.07
C SER A 589 26.24 15.89 -3.67
N THR A 590 26.64 14.74 -4.23
CA THR A 590 27.99 14.17 -4.09
C THR A 590 29.03 14.98 -4.85
N LEU A 591 28.69 15.43 -6.06
CA LEU A 591 29.59 16.22 -6.92
C LEU A 591 29.55 17.71 -6.56
N GLY A 592 28.39 18.24 -6.16
CA GLY A 592 28.17 19.65 -5.86
C GLY A 592 27.53 19.91 -4.49
N PRO A 593 28.14 19.53 -3.36
CA PRO A 593 27.53 19.64 -2.03
C PRO A 593 27.16 21.08 -1.64
N GLY A 594 27.80 22.08 -2.27
CA GLY A 594 27.48 23.50 -2.09
C GLY A 594 26.50 24.04 -3.15
N SER A 595 26.76 23.80 -4.44
CA SER A 595 26.01 24.40 -5.55
C SER A 595 24.66 23.73 -5.79
N SER A 596 24.58 22.40 -5.70
CA SER A 596 23.38 21.63 -6.05
C SER A 596 22.18 22.03 -5.17
N PRO A 597 22.30 22.18 -3.83
CA PRO A 597 21.20 22.68 -3.00
C PRO A 597 20.78 24.13 -3.31
N GLU A 598 21.71 24.98 -3.76
CA GLU A 598 21.43 26.37 -4.12
C GLU A 598 20.65 26.46 -5.43
N ILE A 599 21.01 25.67 -6.43
CA ILE A 599 20.28 25.55 -7.70
C ILE A 599 18.88 25.03 -7.45
N ALA A 600 18.75 23.97 -6.65
CA ALA A 600 17.45 23.39 -6.30
C ALA A 600 16.52 24.41 -5.62
N ARG A 601 17.00 25.09 -4.57
CA ARG A 601 16.22 26.13 -3.90
C ARG A 601 15.87 27.26 -4.86
N LEU A 602 16.81 27.69 -5.69
CA LEU A 602 16.57 28.75 -6.67
C LEU A 602 15.48 28.37 -7.69
N ALA A 603 15.52 27.15 -8.23
CA ALA A 603 14.48 26.63 -9.12
C ALA A 603 13.10 26.61 -8.44
N ILE A 604 13.05 26.17 -7.18
CA ILE A 604 11.84 26.18 -6.35
C ILE A 604 11.32 27.61 -6.15
N PHE A 605 12.17 28.56 -5.78
CA PHE A 605 11.75 29.96 -5.60
C PHE A 605 11.24 30.54 -6.93
N MET A 606 11.91 30.26 -8.04
CA MET A 606 11.46 30.70 -9.38
C MET A 606 10.11 30.08 -9.76
N LEU A 607 9.84 28.82 -9.40
CA LEU A 607 8.54 28.20 -9.56
C LEU A 607 7.45 28.95 -8.77
N MET A 608 7.69 29.21 -7.49
CA MET A 608 6.72 29.90 -6.60
C MET A 608 6.43 31.34 -7.05
N ILE A 609 7.47 32.05 -7.50
CA ILE A 609 7.32 33.41 -8.04
C ILE A 609 6.51 33.38 -9.33
N SER A 610 6.82 32.44 -10.23
CA SER A 610 6.08 32.26 -11.47
C SER A 610 4.60 32.00 -11.18
N ALA A 611 4.31 31.11 -10.22
CA ALA A 611 2.96 30.82 -9.77
C ALA A 611 2.22 32.05 -9.22
N THR A 612 2.94 32.94 -8.52
CA THR A 612 2.41 34.18 -7.93
C THR A 612 2.10 35.24 -8.99
N LEU A 613 2.96 35.38 -9.98
CA LEU A 613 2.85 36.41 -11.02
C LEU A 613 1.88 36.03 -12.14
N MET A 614 1.51 34.75 -12.25
CA MET A 614 0.57 34.27 -13.25
C MET A 614 -0.88 34.54 -12.85
N LYS A 615 -1.61 35.25 -13.73
CA LYS A 615 -3.03 35.56 -13.54
C LYS A 615 -3.93 34.33 -13.65
N LYS A 616 -3.56 33.38 -14.51
CA LYS A 616 -4.28 32.12 -14.73
C LYS A 616 -3.27 30.98 -14.75
N ARG A 617 -3.56 29.94 -13.98
CA ARG A 617 -2.78 28.71 -13.92
C ARG A 617 -3.67 27.61 -14.49
N GLN A 618 -3.39 27.19 -15.72
CA GLN A 618 -4.23 26.24 -16.45
C GLN A 618 -3.90 24.80 -16.07
N VAL A 619 -2.64 24.56 -15.74
CA VAL A 619 -2.11 23.24 -15.39
C VAL A 619 -1.66 23.21 -13.93
N HIS A 620 -1.90 22.07 -13.28
CA HIS A 620 -1.42 21.82 -11.92
C HIS A 620 0.03 21.33 -11.96
N VAL A 621 0.87 21.87 -11.08
CA VAL A 621 2.31 21.54 -11.06
C VAL A 621 2.63 20.66 -9.85
N TYR A 622 3.31 19.55 -10.08
CA TYR A 622 3.86 18.70 -9.04
C TYR A 622 5.35 18.98 -8.88
N LEU A 623 5.74 19.58 -7.76
CA LEU A 623 7.12 19.72 -7.33
C LEU A 623 7.53 18.45 -6.56
N ILE A 624 8.38 17.64 -7.15
CA ILE A 624 8.85 16.37 -6.57
C ILE A 624 10.32 16.52 -6.21
N ILE A 625 10.66 16.30 -4.95
CA ILE A 625 12.02 16.48 -4.44
C ILE A 625 12.48 15.17 -3.81
N ASP A 626 13.47 14.52 -4.42
CA ASP A 626 14.18 13.43 -3.77
C ASP A 626 15.23 13.97 -2.79
N GLU A 627 15.40 13.27 -1.67
CA GLU A 627 16.31 13.63 -0.59
C GLU A 627 16.13 15.10 -0.11
N PHE A 628 14.89 15.50 0.20
CA PHE A 628 14.52 16.88 0.58
C PHE A 628 15.36 17.46 1.72
N GLN A 629 15.88 16.64 2.63
CA GLN A 629 16.73 17.07 3.74
C GLN A 629 18.04 17.74 3.27
N ARG A 630 18.47 17.49 2.02
CA ARG A 630 19.64 18.12 1.39
C ARG A 630 19.40 19.60 1.06
N ILE A 631 18.15 19.98 0.81
CA ILE A 631 17.77 21.35 0.44
C ILE A 631 17.02 22.09 1.53
N ALA A 632 16.56 21.36 2.56
CA ALA A 632 15.82 21.86 3.70
C ALA A 632 16.50 23.10 4.33
N ALA A 633 15.69 24.14 4.54
CA ALA A 633 16.09 25.41 5.13
C ALA A 633 14.88 26.05 5.81
N ARG A 634 15.11 26.94 6.78
CA ARG A 634 14.03 27.58 7.57
C ARG A 634 13.03 28.35 6.70
N ASN A 635 13.47 28.91 5.58
CA ASN A 635 12.62 29.67 4.66
C ASN A 635 11.73 28.80 3.75
N LEU A 636 11.89 27.46 3.76
CA LEU A 636 11.04 26.54 3.01
C LEU A 636 9.76 26.14 3.76
N ASP A 637 9.59 26.52 5.02
CA ASP A 637 8.33 26.32 5.76
C ASP A 637 7.15 27.00 5.04
N TYR A 638 7.32 28.28 4.72
CA TYR A 638 6.33 29.08 3.97
C TYR A 638 5.98 28.47 2.61
N LEU A 639 6.89 27.73 1.98
CA LEU A 639 6.59 27.07 0.72
C LEU A 639 5.46 26.06 0.87
N LEU A 640 5.49 25.22 1.91
CA LEU A 640 4.47 24.19 2.12
C LEU A 640 3.11 24.80 2.46
N GLN A 641 3.12 25.93 3.18
CA GLN A 641 1.90 26.64 3.54
C GLN A 641 1.26 27.34 2.32
N LEU A 642 2.07 27.90 1.42
CA LEU A 642 1.60 28.71 0.28
C LEU A 642 1.35 27.90 -1.00
N ALA A 643 2.13 26.85 -1.26
CA ALA A 643 2.15 26.09 -2.51
C ALA A 643 0.76 25.60 -2.94
N ARG A 644 -0.06 25.14 -1.98
CA ARG A 644 -1.45 24.72 -2.22
C ARG A 644 -2.28 25.82 -2.90
N SER A 645 -2.21 27.06 -2.40
CA SER A 645 -2.94 28.20 -2.97
C SER A 645 -2.41 28.63 -4.35
N MET A 646 -1.18 28.22 -4.66
CA MET A 646 -0.47 28.50 -5.89
C MET A 646 -0.63 27.43 -6.97
N ASN A 647 -1.50 26.44 -6.76
CA ASN A 647 -1.70 25.30 -7.67
C ASN A 647 -0.43 24.44 -7.84
N VAL A 648 0.37 24.35 -6.77
CA VAL A 648 1.59 23.53 -6.69
C VAL A 648 1.42 22.46 -5.62
N ALA A 649 1.43 21.19 -6.03
CA ALA A 649 1.58 20.05 -5.14
C ALA A 649 3.06 19.86 -4.81
N VAL A 650 3.38 19.45 -3.59
CA VAL A 650 4.77 19.24 -3.15
C VAL A 650 4.89 17.81 -2.66
N ILE A 651 5.73 17.02 -3.30
CA ILE A 651 5.97 15.61 -3.02
C ILE A 651 7.41 15.51 -2.52
N LEU A 652 7.55 15.26 -1.23
CA LEU A 652 8.85 15.24 -0.56
C LEU A 652 9.25 13.81 -0.26
N ALA A 653 10.50 13.46 -0.55
CA ALA A 653 11.08 12.19 -0.14
C ALA A 653 12.26 12.41 0.82
N ASN A 654 12.29 11.64 1.91
CA ASN A 654 13.33 11.69 2.93
C ASN A 654 13.73 10.27 3.37
N GLN A 655 14.90 10.14 3.98
CA GLN A 655 15.32 8.88 4.60
C GLN A 655 14.61 8.68 5.93
N SER A 656 14.71 9.67 6.82
CA SER A 656 14.00 9.72 8.09
C SER A 656 13.34 11.08 8.32
N ILE A 657 12.30 11.13 9.14
CA ILE A 657 11.74 12.40 9.61
C ILE A 657 12.72 13.15 10.52
N GLN A 658 13.64 12.42 11.17
CA GLN A 658 14.61 12.99 12.12
C GLN A 658 15.60 13.93 11.43
N ASP A 659 15.90 13.69 10.14
CA ASP A 659 16.78 14.54 9.34
C ASP A 659 16.24 15.98 9.21
N LEU A 660 14.94 16.16 9.42
CA LEU A 660 14.23 17.43 9.26
C LEU A 660 14.18 18.25 10.57
N ARG A 661 14.59 17.66 11.70
CA ARG A 661 14.63 18.32 13.00
C ARG A 661 15.60 19.48 13.05
N ARG A 662 16.70 19.40 12.30
CA ARG A 662 17.69 20.49 12.23
C ARG A 662 17.06 21.84 11.85
N TYR A 663 15.97 21.80 11.10
CA TYR A 663 15.27 22.98 10.60
C TYR A 663 13.87 23.14 11.19
N ASP A 664 13.50 22.30 12.16
CA ASP A 664 12.17 22.25 12.79
C ASP A 664 10.99 22.14 11.80
N LEU A 665 11.19 21.42 10.69
CA LEU A 665 10.17 21.28 9.64
C LEU A 665 9.16 20.16 9.91
N VAL A 666 9.33 19.38 10.98
CA VAL A 666 8.49 18.22 11.26
C VAL A 666 7.02 18.61 11.50
N PRO A 667 6.70 19.59 12.38
CA PRO A 667 5.30 19.98 12.62
C PRO A 667 4.63 20.56 11.37
N VAL A 668 5.41 21.26 10.54
CA VAL A 668 4.98 21.87 9.29
C VAL A 668 4.55 20.79 8.31
N LEU A 669 5.37 19.76 8.14
CA LEU A 669 5.05 18.61 7.28
C LEU A 669 3.87 17.82 7.83
N GLU A 670 3.79 17.68 9.15
CA GLU A 670 2.70 17.00 9.84
C GLU A 670 1.34 17.67 9.59
N THR A 671 1.35 19.00 9.50
CA THR A 671 0.14 19.81 9.30
C THR A 671 -0.23 19.97 7.83
N ASN A 672 0.76 20.09 6.93
CA ASN A 672 0.52 20.45 5.53
C ASN A 672 0.47 19.24 4.58
N CYS A 673 1.14 18.13 4.87
CA CYS A 673 1.09 16.94 4.02
C CYS A 673 -0.12 16.07 4.34
N ARG A 674 -1.03 15.91 3.38
CA ARG A 674 -2.23 15.09 3.53
C ARG A 674 -1.94 13.60 3.39
N TYR A 675 -0.98 13.24 2.54
CA TYR A 675 -0.55 11.86 2.30
C TYR A 675 0.84 11.62 2.91
N ARG A 676 1.01 10.52 3.63
CA ARG A 676 2.33 10.02 4.03
C ARG A 676 2.47 8.53 3.76
N GLN A 677 3.67 8.11 3.38
CA GLN A 677 3.99 6.71 3.19
C GLN A 677 5.38 6.39 3.71
N TRP A 678 5.48 5.39 4.58
CA TRP A 678 6.73 4.87 5.12
C TRP A 678 7.03 3.52 4.49
N PHE A 679 8.08 3.44 3.68
CA PHE A 679 8.61 2.18 3.13
C PHE A 679 9.49 1.44 4.13
N SER A 680 10.11 2.17 5.07
CA SER A 680 10.80 1.61 6.23
C SER A 680 10.74 2.62 7.38
N VAL A 681 10.62 2.13 8.61
CA VAL A 681 10.63 2.95 9.83
C VAL A 681 11.74 2.48 10.76
N SER A 682 12.94 3.03 10.58
CA SER A 682 14.11 2.71 11.41
C SER A 682 14.14 3.47 12.75
N GLY A 683 13.72 4.74 12.75
CA GLY A 683 13.78 5.61 13.92
C GLY A 683 12.80 5.21 15.02
N TRP A 684 13.28 5.08 16.26
CA TRP A 684 12.43 4.77 17.44
C TRP A 684 11.29 5.76 17.62
N GLU A 685 11.57 7.04 17.45
CA GLU A 685 10.54 8.08 17.59
C GLU A 685 9.48 8.00 16.50
N ASP A 686 9.86 7.62 15.28
CA ASP A 686 8.91 7.49 14.18
C ASP A 686 8.01 6.27 14.40
N GLN A 687 8.59 5.18 14.94
CA GLN A 687 7.83 4.01 15.39
C GLN A 687 6.84 4.40 16.49
N ASP A 688 7.28 5.20 17.46
CA ASP A 688 6.44 5.65 18.56
C ASP A 688 5.32 6.59 18.07
N ARG A 689 5.65 7.60 17.25
CA ARG A 689 4.67 8.49 16.62
C ARG A 689 3.65 7.72 15.80
N LEU A 690 4.09 6.77 14.97
CA LEU A 690 3.20 5.98 14.13
C LEU A 690 2.32 5.04 14.95
N SER A 691 2.86 4.46 16.04
CA SER A 691 2.10 3.70 17.03
C SER A 691 1.01 4.56 17.68
N HIS A 692 1.32 5.80 18.09
CA HIS A 692 0.33 6.73 18.64
C HIS A 692 -0.71 7.17 17.59
N HIS A 693 -0.28 7.51 16.38
CA HIS A 693 -1.16 7.89 15.27
C HIS A 693 -2.05 6.75 14.78
N SER A 694 -1.66 5.49 15.05
CA SER A 694 -2.51 4.34 14.76
C SER A 694 -3.82 4.33 15.55
N GLY A 695 -3.86 5.07 16.67
CA GLY A 695 -4.95 5.05 17.62
C GLY A 695 -4.90 3.82 18.51
N GLU A 696 -5.94 3.65 19.31
CA GLU A 696 -6.04 2.57 20.30
C GLU A 696 -7.13 1.57 19.91
N THR A 697 -6.99 0.35 20.40
CA THR A 697 -7.92 -0.73 20.16
C THR A 697 -8.05 -1.62 21.39
N VAL A 698 -9.19 -2.30 21.53
CA VAL A 698 -9.45 -3.21 22.66
C VAL A 698 -9.03 -4.61 22.26
N ASP A 699 -7.95 -5.10 22.85
CA ASP A 699 -7.49 -6.47 22.71
C ASP A 699 -8.07 -7.36 23.81
N VAL A 700 -8.36 -8.62 23.47
CA VAL A 700 -8.83 -9.63 24.42
C VAL A 700 -7.72 -10.65 24.66
N LEU A 701 -7.17 -10.65 25.86
CA LEU A 701 -6.16 -11.60 26.29
C LEU A 701 -6.84 -12.85 26.86
N HIS A 702 -6.78 -13.95 26.12
CA HIS A 702 -7.30 -15.24 26.55
C HIS A 702 -6.22 -16.04 27.29
N THR A 703 -6.32 -16.11 28.61
CA THR A 703 -5.42 -16.93 29.43
C THR A 703 -6.05 -18.30 29.64
N LYS A 704 -5.34 -19.36 29.24
CA LYS A 704 -5.71 -20.75 29.55
C LYS A 704 -4.71 -21.30 30.57
N SER A 705 -5.13 -21.44 31.81
CA SER A 705 -4.34 -22.09 32.87
C SER A 705 -4.75 -23.55 33.01
N PHE A 706 -3.75 -24.43 33.03
CA PHE A 706 -3.91 -25.84 33.34
C PHE A 706 -3.27 -26.07 34.71
N SER A 707 -4.07 -26.49 35.67
CA SER A 707 -3.55 -26.94 36.96
C SER A 707 -3.75 -28.45 37.06
N THR A 708 -2.67 -29.16 37.35
CA THR A 708 -2.67 -30.60 37.52
C THR A 708 -2.50 -30.87 39.00
N SER A 709 -3.53 -31.40 39.67
CA SER A 709 -3.43 -31.88 41.05
C SER A 709 -3.37 -33.40 41.04
N THR A 710 -2.37 -33.96 41.72
CA THR A 710 -2.21 -35.41 41.86
C THR A 710 -2.62 -35.79 43.27
N ASN A 711 -3.67 -36.59 43.39
CA ASN A 711 -4.18 -37.07 44.67
C ASN A 711 -4.05 -38.61 44.70
N ASP A 712 -4.21 -39.26 45.85
CA ASP A 712 -4.12 -40.73 45.99
C ASP A 712 -5.11 -41.52 45.11
N LYS A 713 -6.09 -40.84 44.50
CA LYS A 713 -7.08 -41.39 43.57
C LYS A 713 -6.76 -41.16 42.08
N GLY A 714 -5.63 -40.54 41.78
CA GLY A 714 -5.17 -40.25 40.41
C GLY A 714 -4.91 -38.76 40.15
N THR A 715 -4.45 -38.48 38.93
CA THR A 715 -4.12 -37.14 38.44
C THR A 715 -5.36 -36.45 37.89
N SER A 716 -5.75 -35.29 38.45
CA SER A 716 -6.81 -34.44 37.94
C SER A 716 -6.22 -33.18 37.29
N THR A 717 -6.60 -32.90 36.04
CA THR A 717 -6.20 -31.67 35.35
C THR A 717 -7.41 -30.75 35.28
N SER A 718 -7.37 -29.63 35.99
CA SER A 718 -8.38 -28.57 35.87
C SER A 718 -7.93 -27.50 34.89
N ARG A 719 -8.85 -27.08 34.01
CA ARG A 719 -8.62 -26.05 33.00
C ARG A 719 -9.44 -24.83 33.37
N SER A 720 -8.79 -23.70 33.65
CA SER A 720 -9.44 -22.41 33.77
C SER A 720 -9.10 -21.54 32.56
N SER A 721 -10.11 -20.92 31.96
CA SER A 721 -9.95 -19.93 30.91
C SER A 721 -10.47 -18.58 31.41
N SER A 722 -9.62 -17.56 31.42
CA SER A 722 -10.03 -16.18 31.68
C SER A 722 -9.84 -15.34 30.41
N SER A 723 -10.70 -14.35 30.20
CA SER A 723 -10.55 -13.35 29.15
C SER A 723 -10.46 -11.98 29.81
N GLN A 724 -9.35 -11.29 29.63
CA GLN A 724 -9.17 -9.91 30.07
C GLN A 724 -9.10 -8.99 28.87
N GLN A 725 -9.93 -7.95 28.85
CA GLN A 725 -9.85 -6.88 27.85
C GLN A 725 -8.78 -5.88 28.28
N PHE A 726 -7.91 -5.46 27.37
CA PHE A 726 -6.97 -4.38 27.59
C PHE A 726 -6.94 -3.44 26.39
N ILE A 727 -6.68 -2.16 26.63
CA ILE A 727 -6.53 -1.16 25.57
C ILE A 727 -5.05 -1.12 25.19
N GLY A 728 -4.76 -1.28 23.90
CA GLY A 728 -3.41 -1.20 23.35
C GLY A 728 -3.38 -0.42 22.04
N PRO A 729 -2.19 -0.07 21.53
CA PRO A 729 -2.08 0.62 20.25
C PRO A 729 -2.52 -0.28 19.10
N ARG A 730 -3.13 0.32 18.08
CA ARG A 730 -3.56 -0.36 16.85
C ARG A 730 -2.38 -0.78 15.97
N LEU A 731 -1.21 -0.20 16.10
CA LEU A 731 0.02 -0.74 15.51
C LEU A 731 1.06 -0.70 16.60
N THR A 732 1.47 -1.87 17.10
CA THR A 732 2.57 -1.88 18.07
C THR A 732 3.87 -1.56 17.36
N GLN A 733 4.86 -1.08 18.10
CA GLN A 733 6.21 -0.85 17.56
C GLN A 733 6.81 -2.13 16.94
N ASN A 734 6.49 -3.32 17.48
CA ASN A 734 6.96 -4.58 16.91
C ASN A 734 6.30 -4.87 15.56
N ASP A 735 5.02 -4.51 15.38
CA ASP A 735 4.37 -4.64 14.07
C ASP A 735 4.99 -3.69 13.05
N ILE A 736 5.26 -2.45 13.44
CA ILE A 736 5.92 -1.46 12.58
C ILE A 736 7.30 -1.98 12.13
N LYS A 737 8.07 -2.60 13.03
CA LYS A 737 9.35 -3.24 12.69
C LYS A 737 9.16 -4.41 11.72
N LEU A 738 8.20 -5.30 11.97
CA LEU A 738 7.90 -6.43 11.08
C LEU A 738 7.43 -5.98 9.70
N ILE A 739 6.69 -4.86 9.63
CA ILE A 739 6.26 -4.25 8.37
C ILE A 739 7.45 -3.64 7.65
N SER A 740 8.37 -2.98 8.37
CA SER A 740 9.55 -2.34 7.79
C SER A 740 10.61 -3.33 7.31
N ASP A 741 10.65 -4.54 7.89
CA ASP A 741 11.53 -5.64 7.45
C ASP A 741 11.06 -6.30 6.15
N ASP A 742 9.76 -6.20 5.84
CA ASP A 742 9.18 -6.71 4.60
C ASP A 742 9.34 -5.65 3.51
N ASP A 743 10.17 -5.95 2.51
CA ASP A 743 10.44 -5.02 1.44
C ASP A 743 9.14 -4.61 0.73
N GLN A 744 8.18 -5.51 0.52
CA GLN A 744 6.96 -5.19 -0.23
C GLN A 744 5.94 -4.37 0.54
N LYS A 745 6.11 -4.20 1.85
CA LYS A 745 5.14 -3.49 2.67
C LYS A 745 5.57 -2.06 2.95
N SER A 746 4.57 -1.22 3.06
CA SER A 746 4.71 0.15 3.53
C SER A 746 3.52 0.50 4.41
N ILE A 747 3.66 1.55 5.20
CA ILE A 747 2.57 2.10 5.99
C ILE A 747 2.13 3.39 5.32
N VAL A 748 0.84 3.51 5.01
CA VAL A 748 0.25 4.70 4.40
C VAL A 748 -0.66 5.39 5.41
N LEU A 749 -0.52 6.70 5.56
CA LEU A 749 -1.38 7.55 6.35
C LEU A 749 -2.02 8.62 5.46
N ILE A 750 -3.35 8.66 5.45
CA ILE A 750 -4.13 9.67 4.75
C ILE A 750 -4.95 10.42 5.78
N THR A 751 -4.49 11.60 6.18
CA THR A 751 -5.08 12.36 7.30
C THR A 751 -6.52 12.76 7.05
N ARG A 752 -6.83 13.13 5.81
CA ARG A 752 -8.19 13.40 5.33
C ARG A 752 -8.45 12.52 4.11
N GLY A 753 -9.37 11.56 4.19
CA GLY A 753 -9.70 10.70 3.05
C GLY A 753 -10.45 11.44 1.93
N ASP A 754 -10.35 10.93 0.71
CA ASP A 754 -11.19 11.34 -0.43
C ASP A 754 -11.46 10.13 -1.34
N GLY A 755 -12.56 10.15 -2.09
CA GLY A 755 -12.94 9.04 -2.98
C GLY A 755 -12.94 7.69 -2.26
N TYR A 756 -12.22 6.71 -2.80
CA TYR A 756 -12.07 5.38 -2.20
C TYR A 756 -10.98 5.31 -1.11
N ALA A 757 -10.17 6.35 -0.94
CA ALA A 757 -9.11 6.43 0.06
C ALA A 757 -9.62 6.98 1.41
N GLN A 758 -10.72 6.44 1.93
CA GLN A 758 -11.36 6.86 3.19
C GLN A 758 -10.96 5.93 4.36
N TYR A 759 -9.77 6.15 4.93
CA TYR A 759 -9.19 5.29 5.99
C TYR A 759 -9.22 5.90 7.39
N GLY A 760 -10.16 6.80 7.69
CA GLY A 760 -10.30 7.27 9.07
C GLY A 760 -9.25 8.27 9.56
N GLY A 761 -8.29 8.68 8.73
CA GLY A 761 -7.11 9.38 9.25
C GLY A 761 -6.11 8.45 9.95
N MET A 762 -6.28 7.14 9.83
CA MET A 762 -5.41 6.15 10.48
C MET A 762 -4.45 5.50 9.48
N PRO A 763 -3.27 5.07 9.95
CA PRO A 763 -2.33 4.33 9.14
C PRO A 763 -2.90 2.97 8.71
N VAL A 764 -2.60 2.59 7.47
CA VAL A 764 -2.93 1.29 6.88
C VAL A 764 -1.69 0.65 6.28
N VAL A 765 -1.59 -0.67 6.36
CA VAL A 765 -0.47 -1.43 5.80
C VAL A 765 -0.78 -1.79 4.37
N VAL A 766 0.14 -1.46 3.47
CA VAL A 766 -0.05 -1.53 2.02
C VAL A 766 1.10 -2.33 1.41
N GLU A 767 0.76 -3.31 0.60
CA GLU A 767 1.68 -3.99 -0.30
C GLU A 767 1.87 -3.13 -1.55
N THR A 768 3.11 -2.67 -1.76
CA THR A 768 3.48 -1.82 -2.89
C THR A 768 4.26 -2.64 -3.90
N ASP A 769 3.66 -2.84 -5.06
CA ASP A 769 4.24 -3.63 -6.16
C ASP A 769 5.31 -2.82 -6.93
N PHE A 770 6.26 -3.52 -7.56
CA PHE A 770 7.09 -2.89 -8.58
C PHE A 770 6.27 -2.68 -9.85
N HIS A 771 6.20 -1.44 -10.34
CA HIS A 771 5.43 -1.08 -11.53
C HIS A 771 6.07 -1.54 -12.86
N ILE A 772 7.36 -1.87 -12.83
CA ILE A 772 8.14 -2.36 -13.96
C ILE A 772 8.97 -3.57 -13.55
N SER A 773 9.39 -4.37 -14.54
CA SER A 773 10.25 -5.53 -14.26
C SER A 773 11.62 -5.07 -13.77
N ASN A 774 12.34 -5.93 -13.04
CA ASN A 774 13.70 -5.60 -12.61
C ASN A 774 14.61 -5.32 -13.81
N ASP A 775 14.45 -6.08 -14.90
CA ASP A 775 15.24 -5.89 -16.12
C ASP A 775 14.96 -4.52 -16.77
N GLU A 776 13.69 -4.10 -16.82
CA GLU A 776 13.32 -2.77 -17.29
C GLU A 776 13.83 -1.68 -16.34
N TYR A 777 13.78 -1.90 -15.03
CA TYR A 777 14.34 -0.96 -14.05
C TYR A 777 15.85 -0.78 -14.24
N GLN A 778 16.62 -1.86 -14.40
CA GLN A 778 18.06 -1.76 -14.70
C GLN A 778 18.29 -1.08 -16.05
N ALA A 779 17.51 -1.42 -17.08
CA ALA A 779 17.62 -0.78 -18.39
C ALA A 779 17.37 0.73 -18.33
N ARG A 780 16.39 1.19 -17.53
CA ARG A 780 16.14 2.63 -17.30
C ARG A 780 17.25 3.28 -16.49
N LYS A 781 17.78 2.57 -15.50
CA LYS A 781 18.88 3.03 -14.66
C LYS A 781 20.17 3.26 -15.44
N ASP A 782 20.46 2.34 -16.37
CA ASP A 782 21.67 2.34 -17.21
C ASP A 782 21.44 3.05 -18.56
N ALA A 783 20.28 3.69 -18.75
CA ALA A 783 19.95 4.38 -19.99
C ALA A 783 20.94 5.55 -20.25
N GLU A 784 21.31 5.73 -21.52
CA GLU A 784 22.16 6.84 -21.93
C GLU A 784 21.48 8.18 -21.66
N TRP A 785 22.26 9.15 -21.17
CA TRP A 785 21.78 10.51 -20.96
C TRP A 785 21.38 11.13 -22.31
N PRO A 786 20.18 11.73 -22.43
CA PRO A 786 19.70 12.21 -23.71
C PRO A 786 20.50 13.40 -24.24
N ALA A 787 20.64 13.46 -25.56
CA ALA A 787 21.04 14.63 -26.32
C ALA A 787 19.91 14.99 -27.30
N GLY A 788 19.62 16.28 -27.46
CA GLY A 788 18.52 16.74 -28.30
C GLY A 788 18.59 18.21 -28.68
N PRO A 789 17.69 18.68 -29.56
CA PRO A 789 17.58 20.10 -29.89
C PRO A 789 17.33 20.94 -28.62
N GLY A 790 17.87 22.16 -28.59
CA GLY A 790 17.78 23.05 -27.43
C GLY A 790 18.73 22.71 -26.27
N THR A 791 19.57 21.66 -26.38
CA THR A 791 20.57 21.28 -25.36
C THR A 791 21.99 21.61 -25.81
N PHE A 792 22.92 21.72 -24.87
CA PHE A 792 24.35 21.87 -25.14
C PHE A 792 25.20 21.14 -24.09
N VAL A 793 26.44 20.81 -24.44
CA VAL A 793 27.43 20.24 -23.51
C VAL A 793 28.26 21.38 -22.90
N PRO A 794 28.18 21.63 -21.58
CA PRO A 794 28.86 22.77 -20.95
C PRO A 794 30.37 22.80 -21.15
N GLN A 795 31.04 21.64 -21.14
CA GLN A 795 32.49 21.52 -21.30
C GLN A 795 32.97 21.92 -22.70
N ASP A 796 32.15 21.70 -23.73
CA ASP A 796 32.48 22.02 -25.11
C ASP A 796 32.23 23.49 -25.45
N TRP A 797 31.56 24.24 -24.57
CA TRP A 797 31.22 25.63 -24.79
C TRP A 797 32.41 26.57 -24.54
N THR A 798 33.24 26.75 -25.58
CA THR A 798 34.41 27.64 -25.59
C THR A 798 34.08 29.11 -25.37
N GLY A 799 32.86 29.54 -25.70
CA GLY A 799 32.37 30.89 -25.40
C GLY A 799 32.38 31.21 -23.90
N PHE A 800 32.44 30.19 -23.03
CA PHE A 800 32.41 30.38 -21.59
C PHE A 800 33.74 30.85 -20.98
N GLU A 801 34.84 30.96 -21.74
CA GLU A 801 36.15 31.38 -21.21
C GLU A 801 36.16 32.80 -20.60
N ASN A 802 36.89 32.94 -19.48
CA ASN A 802 37.03 34.20 -18.75
C ASN A 802 37.78 35.24 -19.61
N PRO A 803 37.21 36.44 -19.88
CA PRO A 803 37.95 37.50 -20.57
C PRO A 803 39.15 38.03 -19.76
N ASN A 804 39.33 37.59 -18.51
CA ASN A 804 40.48 37.93 -17.66
C ASN A 804 41.58 36.84 -17.61
N GLY A 805 41.52 35.79 -18.44
CA GLY A 805 42.53 34.74 -18.55
C GLY A 805 43.82 35.16 -19.28
N GLY A 806 44.45 36.25 -18.85
CA GLY A 806 45.77 36.66 -19.32
C GLY A 806 46.90 35.95 -18.55
N SER A 807 47.71 35.20 -19.31
CA SER A 807 48.97 34.53 -18.96
C SER A 807 48.88 33.21 -18.17
N GLY A 808 49.25 32.13 -18.86
CA GLY A 808 49.50 30.83 -18.26
C GLY A 808 50.73 30.86 -17.37
N SER A 809 50.58 30.40 -16.13
CA SER A 809 51.64 29.65 -15.49
C SER A 809 51.39 28.18 -15.78
N GLN A 810 52.27 27.56 -16.56
CA GLN A 810 52.33 26.10 -16.69
C GLN A 810 52.28 25.47 -15.29
N GLY A 811 51.22 24.72 -15.01
CA GLY A 811 51.19 23.82 -13.87
C GLY A 811 52.37 22.85 -13.99
N ALA A 812 53.03 22.58 -12.87
CA ALA A 812 54.19 21.71 -12.81
C ALA A 812 53.86 20.36 -13.47
N ILE A 813 54.73 19.96 -14.41
CA ILE A 813 54.74 18.63 -15.02
C ILE A 813 54.87 17.63 -13.87
N VAL A 814 53.81 16.86 -13.62
CA VAL A 814 53.87 15.67 -12.78
C VAL A 814 54.69 14.65 -13.55
N THR A 815 55.96 14.52 -13.21
CA THR A 815 56.78 13.41 -13.66
C THR A 815 56.22 12.13 -13.06
N HIS A 816 55.83 11.19 -13.92
CA HIS A 816 55.52 9.81 -13.54
C HIS A 816 56.75 9.21 -12.84
N GLU A 817 56.63 8.90 -11.55
CA GLU A 817 57.50 7.91 -10.91
C GLU A 817 56.80 6.55 -11.01
N GLU A 818 57.40 5.65 -11.79
CA GLU A 818 57.07 4.24 -11.83
C GLU A 818 57.42 3.60 -10.47
N VAL A 819 56.44 2.97 -9.83
CA VAL A 819 56.66 2.12 -8.66
C VAL A 819 57.16 0.77 -9.17
N GLY A 820 58.48 0.58 -9.15
CA GLY A 820 59.12 -0.72 -9.33
C GLY A 820 59.21 -1.47 -8.01
N GLU A 821 58.81 -2.74 -8.05
CA GLU A 821 59.00 -3.73 -6.99
C GLU A 821 60.48 -4.05 -6.74
N ASP A 822 60.75 -4.37 -5.47
CA ASP A 822 61.64 -5.44 -4.99
C ASP A 822 63.10 -5.18 -4.52
N LEU A 823 63.30 -5.69 -3.28
CA LEU A 823 64.45 -6.34 -2.64
C LEU A 823 65.46 -5.55 -1.75
N ASP A 824 65.43 -5.96 -0.48
CA ASP A 824 66.51 -6.22 0.49
C ASP A 824 67.91 -5.61 0.25
N GLU A 825 68.40 -4.81 1.21
CA GLU A 825 69.52 -5.19 2.12
C GLU A 825 70.00 -4.03 3.02
N GLU A 826 70.17 -4.39 4.29
CA GLU A 826 71.17 -3.98 5.29
C GLU A 826 71.88 -2.59 5.34
N ARG A 827 71.96 -2.13 6.60
CA ARG A 827 73.00 -1.32 7.29
C ARG A 827 72.96 0.22 7.22
N GLY A 828 72.99 0.79 8.43
CA GLY A 828 74.04 1.80 8.73
C GLY A 828 73.60 3.15 9.29
N ASN A 829 73.26 3.18 10.58
CA ASN A 829 73.64 4.18 11.59
C ASN A 829 74.21 5.56 11.11
N ARG A 830 73.49 6.66 11.40
CA ARG A 830 73.99 7.91 12.07
C ARG A 830 72.99 9.07 11.88
N SER A 831 72.19 9.37 12.89
CA SER A 831 71.44 10.65 12.96
C SER A 831 72.22 11.70 13.76
N LYS A 832 72.55 12.82 13.09
CA LYS A 832 73.10 14.02 13.72
C LYS A 832 71.96 14.87 14.28
N ARG A 833 72.01 15.11 15.58
CA ARG A 833 71.19 16.06 16.34
C ARG A 833 71.32 17.49 15.82
N LYS A 834 70.19 18.21 15.74
CA LYS A 834 70.09 19.68 15.90
C LYS A 834 68.93 20.04 16.84
N PRO A 835 69.00 21.19 17.54
CA PRO A 835 68.42 21.35 18.87
C PRO A 835 66.99 21.89 18.85
N ARG A 836 66.13 21.27 19.67
CA ARG A 836 64.74 21.66 19.91
C ARG A 836 64.71 22.77 20.98
N LYS A 837 64.25 23.96 20.61
CA LYS A 837 64.03 25.10 21.53
C LYS A 837 62.90 24.73 22.51
N ARG A 838 63.22 24.78 23.81
CA ARG A 838 62.31 24.65 24.95
C ARG A 838 61.23 25.75 24.92
N ARG A 839 59.96 25.37 25.00
CA ARG A 839 58.88 26.21 25.55
C ARG A 839 58.29 25.47 26.76
N ARG A 840 58.18 26.21 27.86
CA ARG A 840 57.73 25.78 29.19
C ARG A 840 56.38 25.05 29.11
N GLY A 841 56.32 23.86 29.68
CA GLY A 841 55.06 23.21 30.04
C GLY A 841 54.50 23.85 31.31
N GLN A 842 53.26 24.30 31.23
CA GLN A 842 52.41 24.62 32.37
C GLN A 842 51.35 23.51 32.41
N SER A 843 51.30 22.79 33.52
CA SER A 843 50.38 21.67 33.74
C SER A 843 48.95 22.21 33.89
N THR A 844 48.02 21.74 33.06
CA THR A 844 46.59 21.85 33.32
C THR A 844 46.07 20.48 33.72
N SER A 845 45.69 20.38 34.99
CA SER A 845 44.95 19.30 35.62
C SER A 845 43.57 19.11 34.98
N LYS A 846 43.08 17.87 35.00
CA LYS A 846 41.70 17.48 34.67
C LYS A 846 40.67 18.29 35.47
N PRO A 847 39.49 18.63 34.93
CA PRO A 847 38.39 19.16 35.74
C PRO A 847 37.61 18.02 36.41
N ASP A 848 37.37 18.19 37.71
CA ASP A 848 36.49 17.38 38.56
C ASP A 848 35.01 17.65 38.25
N GLU A 849 34.20 16.59 38.13
CA GLU A 849 32.75 16.59 37.90
C GLU A 849 31.92 16.92 39.16
N ARG A 850 32.27 17.95 39.93
CA ARG A 850 31.51 18.33 41.15
C ARG A 850 30.86 19.71 41.14
N GLY A 851 30.85 20.42 40.00
CA GLY A 851 30.35 21.81 39.93
C GLY A 851 28.89 22.00 39.47
N ALA A 852 28.19 20.96 38.99
CA ALA A 852 26.86 21.14 38.38
C ALA A 852 25.69 21.01 39.38
N SER A 853 25.89 20.35 40.53
CA SER A 853 24.86 20.16 41.56
C SER A 853 24.59 21.46 42.35
N ASP A 854 25.64 22.21 42.67
CA ASP A 854 25.53 23.38 43.55
C ASP A 854 24.82 24.58 42.91
N ILE A 855 24.81 24.66 41.57
CA ILE A 855 24.14 25.75 40.84
C ILE A 855 22.62 25.54 40.84
N PHE A 856 22.16 24.30 40.78
CA PHE A 856 20.73 23.97 40.82
C PHE A 856 20.14 24.14 42.22
N ASP A 857 20.91 23.81 43.26
CA ASP A 857 20.52 24.02 44.67
C ASP A 857 20.60 25.48 45.12
N ALA A 858 21.35 26.33 44.41
CA ALA A 858 21.32 27.79 44.59
C ALA A 858 20.07 28.40 43.93
N TYR A 859 19.69 27.92 42.74
CA TYR A 859 18.50 28.38 42.02
C TYR A 859 17.19 28.08 42.78
N LEU A 860 17.07 26.90 43.40
CA LEU A 860 15.89 26.53 44.20
C LEU A 860 15.81 27.26 45.56
N ARG A 861 16.94 27.80 46.05
CA ARG A 861 16.97 28.65 47.25
C ARG A 861 16.48 30.06 46.96
N ASP A 862 16.78 30.59 45.78
CA ASP A 862 16.38 31.94 45.39
C ASP A 862 14.94 31.99 44.83
N HIS A 863 14.35 30.83 44.46
CA HIS A 863 12.99 30.71 43.93
C HIS A 863 12.20 29.57 44.62
N PRO A 864 11.78 29.75 45.89
CA PRO A 864 10.98 28.75 46.59
C PRO A 864 9.61 28.62 45.92
N ILE A 865 9.27 27.39 45.53
CA ILE A 865 7.96 27.03 44.97
C ILE A 865 6.94 27.09 46.12
N VAL A 866 6.03 28.06 46.07
CA VAL A 866 4.91 28.17 47.01
C VAL A 866 3.83 27.16 46.60
N PRO A 867 3.37 26.26 47.48
CA PRO A 867 2.21 25.41 47.20
C PRO A 867 0.92 26.21 47.42
N ASP A 868 0.03 26.21 46.41
CA ASP A 868 -1.30 26.80 46.52
C ASP A 868 -2.16 26.07 47.57
N GLU A 869 -2.76 26.88 48.45
CA GLU A 869 -3.71 26.46 49.47
C GLU A 869 -5.02 25.95 48.84
N VAL A 870 -5.36 24.69 49.13
CA VAL A 870 -6.66 24.10 48.86
C VAL A 870 -7.66 24.63 49.90
N ALA A 871 -8.47 25.61 49.50
CA ALA A 871 -9.61 26.07 50.27
C ALA A 871 -10.80 25.10 50.08
N SER A 872 -11.15 24.42 51.15
CA SER A 872 -12.41 23.69 51.32
C SER A 872 -13.56 24.67 51.60
N SER A 873 -14.65 24.55 50.86
CA SER A 873 -15.97 24.96 51.37
C SER A 873 -17.06 24.06 50.81
N VAL A 874 -17.63 23.28 51.73
CA VAL A 874 -18.89 22.56 51.61
C VAL A 874 -19.99 23.55 51.94
N SER A 875 -21.03 23.66 51.09
CA SER A 875 -22.35 24.11 51.54
C SER A 875 -23.46 23.48 50.72
N ASP A 876 -24.41 22.90 51.44
CA ASP A 876 -25.68 22.36 51.01
C ASP A 876 -26.57 23.38 50.28
N GLY A 877 -27.39 22.90 49.34
CA GLY A 877 -28.42 23.73 48.69
C GLY A 877 -29.41 22.91 47.85
N LYS A 878 -30.52 22.52 48.49
CA LYS A 878 -31.70 21.86 47.93
C LYS A 878 -32.54 22.82 47.05
N ALA A 879 -33.26 22.20 46.10
CA ALA A 879 -34.63 22.49 45.64
C ALA A 879 -34.89 23.38 44.39
N SER A 880 -35.62 22.75 43.46
CA SER A 880 -36.80 23.21 42.68
C SER A 880 -36.73 24.48 41.83
N HIS A 881 -36.97 24.37 40.51
CA HIS A 881 -38.30 24.56 39.90
C HIS A 881 -38.26 24.37 38.37
N ASP A 882 -39.29 23.68 37.88
CA ASP A 882 -40.01 23.75 36.61
C ASP A 882 -39.54 24.67 35.46
N GLY A 883 -39.70 24.16 34.24
CA GLY A 883 -39.69 24.95 33.01
C GLY A 883 -39.83 24.12 31.74
N GLU A 884 -41.06 23.77 31.39
CA GLU A 884 -41.51 23.29 30.07
C GLU A 884 -41.05 24.20 28.91
N GLY A 885 -40.94 23.64 27.71
CA GLY A 885 -41.15 24.43 26.48
C GLY A 885 -40.40 23.98 25.22
N HIS A 886 -41.13 23.28 24.33
CA HIS A 886 -41.17 23.37 22.85
C HIS A 886 -39.88 23.69 22.05
N ALA A 887 -39.43 22.84 21.12
CA ALA A 887 -39.96 22.48 19.80
C ALA A 887 -39.26 23.21 18.62
N ASP A 888 -39.04 22.43 17.56
CA ASP A 888 -38.88 22.74 16.13
C ASP A 888 -37.58 23.31 15.51
N ASP A 889 -37.12 22.51 14.54
CA ASP A 889 -36.66 22.82 13.18
C ASP A 889 -35.50 23.80 12.91
N ARG A 890 -34.38 23.23 12.44
CA ARG A 890 -33.95 23.28 11.03
C ARG A 890 -32.79 22.34 10.73
#